data_AF-A0A4R6UIN6-F1
#
_entry.id   AF-A0A4R6UIN6-F1
#
_cell.length_a   1.000
_cell.length_b   1.000
_cell.length_c   1.000
_cell.angle_alpha   90.00
_cell.angle_beta   90.00
_cell.angle_gamma   90.00
#
_symmetry.space_group_name_H-M   'P 1'
#
loop_
_entity.id
_entity.type
_entity.pdbx_description
1 polymer ?
#
loop_
_entity_poly.entity_id
_entity_poly.type
_entity_poly.pdbx_seq_one_letter_code
_entity_poly.pdbx_strand_id
1 'polypeptide(L)'
;MSQRLFFFGEWQVNPESNSIRQDEKTLQLEPRAMDVLVFLCRHANQVFSADDLLQQVWAGAVLGDNPVHKTIAQLRKALGDDASQPRFIETIRKRGYRAIAPVVFPVGDAQAVSEGLWQQGSPFPGLRAFEAKDAGVFFGRGEQINVLLKSIALHARQARSLHVVLGPSGSGKTSLVNAGIIPNLVADHGFDGIHVLSAATVDMADVTESRLYLDLASALLDWEINDDPVFAGISAEVLAGELQTNLDKLVALFSSIMATQVEQKRYQLLLVDRLEALLSAPQFPEAARAQVVRIMDSFASSGAAIVIATCRNDFYPMLAQHKALMTGKSTGAHFDLLPPSRAELLQMIRLPAKAAQLTWESDSSDSLDQLLCDDAAESPDALPMLQYTLNELYQQRGEDNELKLAHYRALGGIEGAIGKRAEAIYNDQPESVKTALPQIFAKLVSLSNDEKSITSRAALWSQLGSEHQRQLVQALVDNRLLVSHLVGDEPGFSLAHEALLRRWPRAVEWIHQHRYNIKIKSRLSLAAERWLSEKEAKEFLIPDGKPLFEAKEIEQNSLFALSENEQRYIQQSSKRSRNRKLIKHATVASLALLTMLSVAMTWRSVEAEQRAEERRAQADNLLGFMVGEFADKLRELGRMDLLESISARAISHFSEESSIDGDFSSDLIKAMALNAISESAYSRRNYNEVTKAAITAIHLLSQYNFEDEFTVDATKQLGAAYFWKGQVHFDKHEYEAAIESFTNYYKSIERAQVKHPDSNELIIELSYAENSLGSVYFNLKQLSKASEHFFRSYELKKRALEKAPNDTMLLYTTADTISWLASLSFALEDFEESYKYRTIEQQIIKRQLDEDPSSMLFLGNLAQSLYAAAGLQVELNNIDLASSLVEESKTIYRRLLLEDKENTQIKINFILANALSSTVALDSTKSAIEEADVNEAMLLLNSNLSTGDIRRDMISALFDFSRHYEAVGNSTAFNRTVDFLLSTIDEHNIYNQLDSESRLRIDLLSLLKKHASKVDFDRSLICEKLKAALEQQKKVNRYIFRREVNRLCS
;
A
#
# COMPACT_ATOMS: atom_id res chain seq x y z
N MET A 1 21.13 58.17 -18.78
CA MET A 1 21.12 58.76 -20.14
C MET A 1 20.56 57.70 -21.08
N SER A 2 19.47 57.98 -21.84
CA SER A 2 18.98 57.03 -22.87
C SER A 2 20.13 56.61 -23.78
N GLN A 3 20.53 55.34 -23.65
CA GLN A 3 21.52 54.66 -24.49
C GLN A 3 20.89 54.16 -25.79
N ARG A 4 19.61 54.46 -26.02
CA ARG A 4 18.83 53.89 -27.10
C ARG A 4 19.10 54.60 -28.41
N LEU A 5 18.88 53.84 -29.46
CA LEU A 5 19.02 54.29 -30.83
C LEU A 5 17.98 55.36 -31.16
N PHE A 6 18.36 56.40 -31.88
CA PHE A 6 17.46 57.45 -32.38
C PHE A 6 17.96 57.99 -33.72
N PHE A 7 17.15 58.82 -34.38
CA PHE A 7 17.47 59.43 -35.66
C PHE A 7 17.68 60.94 -35.49
N PHE A 8 18.72 61.47 -36.11
CA PHE A 8 19.04 62.88 -36.19
C PHE A 8 19.17 63.27 -37.67
N GLY A 9 18.09 63.82 -38.23
CA GLY A 9 17.92 63.93 -39.67
C GLY A 9 18.01 62.58 -40.35
N GLU A 10 18.91 62.45 -41.31
CA GLU A 10 19.17 61.21 -42.07
C GLU A 10 20.08 60.23 -41.33
N TRP A 11 20.67 60.62 -40.19
CA TRP A 11 21.62 59.80 -39.44
C TRP A 11 20.94 59.02 -38.32
N GLN A 12 21.10 57.71 -38.34
CA GLN A 12 20.81 56.83 -37.22
C GLN A 12 21.96 56.93 -36.20
N VAL A 13 21.65 57.33 -34.96
CA VAL A 13 22.62 57.47 -33.86
C VAL A 13 22.45 56.29 -32.90
N ASN A 14 23.53 55.55 -32.67
CA ASN A 14 23.57 54.42 -31.74
C ASN A 14 24.58 54.71 -30.60
N PRO A 15 24.10 55.23 -29.45
CA PRO A 15 24.96 55.59 -28.33
C PRO A 15 25.72 54.41 -27.70
N GLU A 16 25.12 53.21 -27.63
CA GLU A 16 25.77 52.01 -27.05
C GLU A 16 27.06 51.64 -27.80
N SER A 17 27.01 51.72 -29.13
CA SER A 17 28.15 51.38 -29.99
C SER A 17 29.04 52.58 -30.33
N ASN A 18 28.70 53.78 -29.83
CA ASN A 18 29.29 55.06 -30.24
C ASN A 18 29.32 55.28 -31.76
N SER A 19 28.33 54.76 -32.50
CA SER A 19 28.30 54.85 -33.96
C SER A 19 27.14 55.70 -34.48
N ILE A 20 27.35 56.31 -35.64
CA ILE A 20 26.30 56.91 -36.45
C ILE A 20 26.26 56.22 -37.81
N ARG A 21 25.07 56.08 -38.39
CA ARG A 21 24.87 55.40 -39.66
C ARG A 21 23.92 56.18 -40.56
N GLN A 22 24.30 56.28 -41.84
CA GLN A 22 23.43 56.76 -42.91
C GLN A 22 23.58 55.75 -44.05
N ASP A 23 22.48 55.10 -44.44
CA ASP A 23 22.46 54.04 -45.45
C ASP A 23 23.47 52.92 -45.18
N GLU A 24 24.47 52.75 -46.07
CA GLU A 24 25.57 51.79 -45.94
C GLU A 24 26.77 52.32 -45.14
N LYS A 25 26.80 53.62 -44.85
CA LYS A 25 27.93 54.30 -44.23
C LYS A 25 27.77 54.34 -42.71
N THR A 26 28.53 53.50 -42.01
CA THR A 26 28.64 53.53 -40.55
C THR A 26 29.95 54.20 -40.14
N LEU A 27 29.87 55.21 -39.27
CA LEU A 27 31.01 55.95 -38.73
C LEU A 27 31.07 55.77 -37.21
N GLN A 28 32.27 55.57 -36.69
CA GLN A 28 32.52 55.54 -35.25
C GLN A 28 32.85 56.94 -34.72
N LEU A 29 32.20 57.32 -33.63
CA LEU A 29 32.45 58.56 -32.90
C LEU A 29 33.29 58.28 -31.66
N GLU A 30 34.08 59.26 -31.24
CA GLU A 30 34.68 59.22 -29.91
C GLU A 30 33.57 59.28 -28.84
N PRO A 31 33.72 58.59 -27.70
CA PRO A 31 32.68 58.56 -26.65
C PRO A 31 32.21 59.96 -26.23
N ARG A 32 33.13 60.92 -26.12
CA ARG A 32 32.78 62.31 -25.78
C ARG A 32 32.02 63.05 -26.87
N ALA A 33 32.32 62.76 -28.14
CA ALA A 33 31.54 63.30 -29.25
C ALA A 33 30.12 62.73 -29.24
N MET A 34 29.97 61.43 -28.96
CA MET A 34 28.67 60.81 -28.79
C MET A 34 27.89 61.43 -27.62
N ASP A 35 28.53 61.63 -26.45
CA ASP A 35 27.89 62.26 -25.29
C ASP A 35 27.34 63.67 -25.62
N VAL A 36 28.14 64.50 -26.31
CA VAL A 36 27.71 65.84 -26.76
C VAL A 36 26.57 65.76 -27.76
N LEU A 37 26.65 64.86 -28.74
CA LEU A 37 25.59 64.67 -29.74
C LEU A 37 24.27 64.28 -29.08
N VAL A 38 24.32 63.30 -28.18
CA VAL A 38 23.16 62.83 -27.41
C VAL A 38 22.57 63.96 -26.55
N PHE A 39 23.43 64.75 -25.90
CA PHE A 39 22.98 65.88 -25.09
C PHE A 39 22.26 66.94 -25.94
N LEU A 40 22.84 67.34 -27.07
CA LEU A 40 22.24 68.33 -27.97
C LEU A 40 20.93 67.82 -28.59
N CYS A 41 20.86 66.56 -29.00
CA CYS A 41 19.66 65.99 -29.62
C CYS A 41 18.49 65.86 -28.63
N ARG A 42 18.76 65.55 -27.35
CA ARG A 42 17.71 65.53 -26.31
C ARG A 42 17.09 66.90 -26.07
N HIS A 43 17.85 67.95 -26.29
CA HIS A 43 17.41 69.33 -26.13
C HIS A 43 17.37 70.03 -27.48
N ALA A 44 16.89 69.31 -28.50
CA ALA A 44 16.80 69.82 -29.87
C ALA A 44 16.14 71.20 -29.89
N ASN A 45 16.65 72.07 -30.76
CA ASN A 45 16.26 73.48 -30.92
C ASN A 45 16.60 74.42 -29.74
N GLN A 46 17.11 73.93 -28.61
CA GLN A 46 17.58 74.77 -27.50
C GLN A 46 19.09 75.06 -27.62
N VAL A 47 19.51 76.25 -27.17
CA VAL A 47 20.90 76.73 -27.29
C VAL A 47 21.65 76.50 -25.98
N PHE A 48 22.79 75.80 -26.04
CA PHE A 48 23.68 75.57 -24.90
C PHE A 48 25.05 76.17 -25.14
N SER A 49 25.57 76.89 -24.14
CA SER A 49 26.90 77.48 -24.19
C SER A 49 28.01 76.42 -24.09
N ALA A 50 29.26 76.82 -24.35
CA ALA A 50 30.40 75.92 -24.17
C ALA A 50 30.56 75.50 -22.70
N ASP A 51 30.33 76.43 -21.76
CA ASP A 51 30.34 76.17 -20.32
C ASP A 51 29.25 75.17 -19.91
N ASP A 52 28.02 75.31 -20.43
CA ASP A 52 26.92 74.37 -20.16
C ASP A 52 27.29 72.95 -20.61
N LEU A 53 27.85 72.82 -21.82
CA LEU A 53 28.28 71.52 -22.35
C LEU A 53 29.44 70.92 -21.55
N LEU A 54 30.42 71.74 -21.12
CA LEU A 54 31.51 71.31 -20.25
C LEU A 54 30.98 70.79 -18.90
N GLN A 55 30.04 71.51 -18.28
CA GLN A 55 29.46 71.12 -17.01
C GLN A 55 28.67 69.80 -17.12
N GLN A 56 27.86 69.66 -18.16
CA GLN A 56 26.96 68.52 -18.33
C GLN A 56 27.67 67.25 -18.82
N VAL A 57 28.63 67.36 -19.74
CA VAL A 57 29.29 66.18 -20.34
C VAL A 57 30.63 65.87 -19.67
N TRP A 58 31.42 66.87 -19.28
CA TRP A 58 32.76 66.68 -18.68
C TRP A 58 32.77 66.76 -17.14
N ALA A 59 31.59 66.79 -16.50
CA ALA A 59 31.42 66.70 -15.05
C ALA A 59 32.25 67.72 -14.24
N GLY A 60 32.40 68.94 -14.76
CA GLY A 60 33.07 70.04 -14.05
C GLY A 60 34.60 70.00 -14.03
N ALA A 61 35.25 69.22 -14.91
CA ALA A 61 36.69 69.33 -15.12
C ALA A 61 37.07 70.78 -15.51
N VAL A 62 38.10 71.36 -14.87
CA VAL A 62 38.59 72.72 -15.16
C VAL A 62 39.31 72.71 -16.51
N LEU A 63 38.53 72.79 -17.57
CA LEU A 63 38.94 72.83 -18.97
C LEU A 63 38.40 74.12 -19.57
N GLY A 64 39.19 74.84 -20.38
CA GLY A 64 38.64 75.94 -21.19
C GLY A 64 37.80 75.40 -22.36
N ASP A 65 37.12 76.24 -23.13
CA ASP A 65 36.13 75.87 -24.17
C ASP A 65 36.64 75.00 -25.34
N ASN A 66 37.97 74.88 -25.48
CA ASN A 66 38.61 74.22 -26.61
C ASN A 66 38.16 72.76 -26.87
N PRO A 67 37.95 71.89 -25.86
CA PRO A 67 37.43 70.54 -26.06
C PRO A 67 36.02 70.52 -26.67
N VAL A 68 35.15 71.47 -26.28
CA VAL A 68 33.80 71.59 -26.87
C VAL A 68 33.91 71.98 -28.33
N HIS A 69 34.70 73.00 -28.66
CA HIS A 69 34.90 73.41 -30.06
C HIS A 69 35.44 72.30 -30.93
N LYS A 70 36.44 71.56 -30.44
CA LYS A 70 37.01 70.40 -31.13
C LYS A 70 35.97 69.30 -31.35
N THR A 71 35.17 69.01 -30.32
CA THR A 71 34.12 67.99 -30.37
C THR A 71 33.02 68.38 -31.37
N ILE A 72 32.58 69.63 -31.38
CA ILE A 72 31.59 70.13 -32.36
C ILE A 72 32.16 70.07 -33.78
N ALA A 73 33.43 70.44 -33.99
CA ALA A 73 34.07 70.32 -35.29
C ALA A 73 34.15 68.86 -35.76
N GLN A 74 34.44 67.92 -34.85
CA GLN A 74 34.44 66.49 -35.13
C GLN A 74 33.04 65.98 -35.50
N LEU A 75 32.01 66.38 -34.74
CA LEU A 75 30.62 66.01 -35.02
C LEU A 75 30.16 66.54 -36.37
N ARG A 76 30.44 67.81 -36.69
CA ARG A 76 30.13 68.38 -38.00
C ARG A 76 30.79 67.60 -39.14
N LYS A 77 32.07 67.28 -38.99
CA LYS A 77 32.79 66.46 -39.97
C LYS A 77 32.17 65.07 -40.14
N ALA A 78 31.77 64.43 -39.05
CA ALA A 78 31.16 63.10 -39.09
C ALA A 78 29.78 63.12 -39.77
N LEU A 79 28.97 64.15 -39.48
CA LEU A 79 27.62 64.34 -40.04
C LEU A 79 27.61 64.93 -41.45
N GLY A 80 28.76 65.39 -41.96
CA GLY A 80 28.83 66.13 -43.23
C GLY A 80 28.22 67.54 -43.16
N ASP A 81 28.23 68.16 -41.99
CA ASP A 81 27.61 69.45 -41.68
C ASP A 81 28.59 70.63 -41.90
N ASP A 82 28.12 71.72 -42.49
CA ASP A 82 28.90 72.96 -42.69
C ASP A 82 28.51 74.02 -41.66
N ALA A 83 29.49 74.59 -40.96
CA ALA A 83 29.23 75.63 -39.97
C ALA A 83 28.65 76.94 -40.54
N SER A 84 28.87 77.21 -41.83
CA SER A 84 28.35 78.39 -42.54
C SER A 84 26.92 78.18 -43.10
N GLN A 85 26.53 76.93 -43.34
CA GLN A 85 25.19 76.51 -43.76
C GLN A 85 24.78 75.27 -42.96
N PRO A 86 24.47 75.43 -41.65
CA PRO A 86 24.24 74.29 -40.78
C PRO A 86 22.95 73.58 -41.16
N ARG A 87 23.03 72.25 -41.33
CA ARG A 87 21.90 71.33 -41.46
C ARG A 87 21.62 70.60 -40.15
N PHE A 88 22.66 70.34 -39.35
CA PHE A 88 22.55 69.55 -38.13
C PHE A 88 22.81 70.37 -36.88
N ILE A 89 24.00 70.99 -36.77
CA ILE A 89 24.40 71.73 -35.58
C ILE A 89 24.62 73.20 -35.95
N GLU A 90 23.77 74.08 -35.44
CA GLU A 90 23.91 75.52 -35.62
C GLU A 90 24.75 76.14 -34.51
N THR A 91 25.70 77.02 -34.87
CA THR A 91 26.42 77.86 -33.90
C THR A 91 25.75 79.22 -33.81
N ILE A 92 25.20 79.53 -32.64
CA ILE A 92 24.71 80.87 -32.32
C ILE A 92 25.90 81.69 -31.78
N ARG A 93 26.37 82.65 -32.58
CA ARG A 93 27.57 83.45 -32.27
C ARG A 93 27.53 83.99 -30.85
N LYS A 94 28.60 83.76 -30.07
CA LYS A 94 28.79 84.15 -28.66
C LYS A 94 27.76 83.58 -27.66
N ARG A 95 26.87 82.68 -28.07
CA ARG A 95 25.85 82.08 -27.19
C ARG A 95 26.00 80.57 -27.05
N GLY A 96 26.35 79.86 -28.11
CA GLY A 96 26.53 78.41 -28.02
C GLY A 96 26.10 77.63 -29.26
N TYR A 97 25.64 76.40 -29.04
CA TYR A 97 25.29 75.42 -30.07
C TYR A 97 23.87 74.89 -29.86
N ARG A 98 23.17 74.59 -30.96
CA ARG A 98 21.88 73.87 -30.93
C ARG A 98 21.80 72.83 -32.05
N ALA A 99 21.12 71.72 -31.78
CA ALA A 99 20.72 70.76 -32.80
C ALA A 99 19.46 71.27 -33.52
N ILE A 100 19.50 71.33 -34.85
CA ILE A 100 18.41 71.88 -35.69
C ILE A 100 17.80 70.86 -36.66
N ALA A 101 18.47 69.73 -36.91
CA ALA A 101 17.87 68.63 -37.66
C ALA A 101 16.79 67.92 -36.84
N PRO A 102 15.74 67.35 -37.47
CA PRO A 102 14.71 66.60 -36.78
C PRO A 102 15.30 65.47 -35.93
N VAL A 103 14.86 65.35 -34.67
CA VAL A 103 15.23 64.24 -33.79
C VAL A 103 14.02 63.34 -33.64
N VAL A 104 14.12 62.11 -34.12
CA VAL A 104 13.04 61.12 -34.10
C VAL A 104 13.50 59.93 -33.28
N PHE A 105 12.72 59.56 -32.26
CA PHE A 105 12.96 58.35 -31.48
C PHE A 105 12.12 57.19 -32.01
N PRO A 106 12.62 55.95 -31.93
CA PRO A 106 11.83 54.78 -32.26
C PRO A 106 10.52 54.73 -31.49
N VAL A 107 9.49 54.14 -32.11
CA VAL A 107 8.18 53.96 -31.47
C VAL A 107 8.34 53.21 -30.15
N GLY A 108 7.62 53.67 -29.13
CA GLY A 108 7.68 53.13 -27.77
C GLY A 108 8.77 53.74 -26.88
N ASP A 109 9.63 54.62 -27.40
CA ASP A 109 10.53 55.40 -26.54
C ASP A 109 9.76 56.52 -25.82
N ALA A 110 9.99 56.66 -24.52
CA ALA A 110 9.34 57.69 -23.71
C ALA A 110 9.71 59.12 -24.14
N GLN A 111 10.84 59.30 -24.85
CA GLN A 111 11.27 60.60 -25.39
C GLN A 111 10.53 60.96 -26.69
N ALA A 112 9.80 60.03 -27.31
CA ALA A 112 8.98 60.29 -28.50
C ALA A 112 7.67 61.05 -28.18
N VAL A 113 7.26 61.11 -26.90
CA VAL A 113 5.97 61.70 -26.53
C VAL A 113 6.01 63.24 -26.60
N SER A 114 5.06 63.84 -27.33
CA SER A 114 4.78 65.28 -27.29
C SER A 114 3.30 65.52 -27.03
N GLU A 115 2.97 66.62 -26.35
CA GLU A 115 1.57 66.98 -26.08
C GLU A 115 0.83 67.30 -27.39
N GLY A 116 -0.37 66.76 -27.56
CA GLY A 116 -1.18 66.95 -28.76
C GLY A 116 -0.76 66.10 -29.96
N LEU A 117 0.15 65.14 -29.77
CA LEU A 117 0.55 64.17 -30.80
C LEU A 117 -0.61 63.26 -31.23
N TRP A 118 -1.61 63.08 -30.38
CA TRP A 118 -2.78 62.24 -30.67
C TRP A 118 -4.09 63.04 -30.62
N GLN A 119 -4.84 63.03 -31.74
CA GLN A 119 -6.14 63.71 -31.86
C GLN A 119 -7.24 62.80 -32.43
N GLN A 120 -6.94 61.52 -32.70
CA GLN A 120 -7.84 60.60 -33.41
C GLN A 120 -8.81 59.84 -32.48
N GLY A 121 -9.23 60.48 -31.38
CA GLY A 121 -10.11 59.89 -30.36
C GLY A 121 -9.34 59.33 -29.17
N SER A 122 -9.86 58.25 -28.55
CA SER A 122 -9.25 57.66 -27.35
C SER A 122 -7.82 57.20 -27.63
N PRO A 123 -6.82 57.58 -26.80
CA PRO A 123 -5.46 57.03 -26.90
C PRO A 123 -5.40 55.58 -26.39
N PHE A 124 -6.49 55.10 -25.79
CA PHE A 124 -6.61 53.75 -25.25
C PHE A 124 -7.58 52.94 -26.12
N PRO A 125 -7.12 51.92 -26.85
CA PRO A 125 -7.93 51.16 -27.79
C PRO A 125 -9.06 50.32 -27.13
N GLY A 126 -9.06 50.18 -25.81
CA GLY A 126 -9.98 49.28 -25.11
C GLY A 126 -9.53 47.82 -25.23
N LEU A 127 -10.44 46.90 -25.60
CA LEU A 127 -10.09 45.49 -25.72
C LEU A 127 -9.37 45.12 -27.03
N ARG A 128 -9.31 46.03 -28.03
CA ARG A 128 -8.56 45.76 -29.27
C ARG A 128 -7.05 45.87 -29.06
N ALA A 129 -6.31 45.05 -29.81
CA ALA A 129 -4.86 45.21 -29.91
C ALA A 129 -4.54 46.58 -30.54
N PHE A 130 -3.39 47.15 -30.19
CA PHE A 130 -2.88 48.32 -30.88
C PHE A 130 -2.50 47.92 -32.31
N GLU A 131 -2.87 48.74 -33.28
CA GLU A 131 -2.53 48.62 -34.69
C GLU A 131 -1.38 49.58 -35.05
N ALA A 132 -0.83 49.46 -36.25
CA ALA A 132 0.25 50.33 -36.71
C ALA A 132 -0.11 51.83 -36.64
N LYS A 133 -1.37 52.19 -36.88
CA LYS A 133 -1.86 53.58 -36.76
C LYS A 133 -1.84 54.12 -35.34
N ASP A 134 -1.85 53.25 -34.33
CA ASP A 134 -1.84 53.63 -32.91
C ASP A 134 -0.41 53.77 -32.34
N ALA A 135 0.63 53.64 -33.18
CA ALA A 135 2.04 53.72 -32.79
C ALA A 135 2.38 54.95 -31.93
N GLY A 136 1.78 56.10 -32.24
CA GLY A 136 2.00 57.37 -31.50
C GLY A 136 1.52 57.35 -30.05
N VAL A 137 0.70 56.38 -29.65
CA VAL A 137 0.18 56.19 -28.30
C VAL A 137 0.56 54.84 -27.69
N PHE A 138 1.49 54.10 -28.30
CA PHE A 138 1.97 52.81 -27.79
C PHE A 138 3.27 52.98 -26.98
N PHE A 139 3.18 52.94 -25.65
CA PHE A 139 4.30 53.17 -24.74
C PHE A 139 4.48 52.05 -23.71
N GLY A 140 5.59 52.09 -22.95
CA GLY A 140 5.89 51.14 -21.88
C GLY A 140 6.48 49.80 -22.34
N ARG A 141 6.70 49.60 -23.64
CA ARG A 141 7.42 48.43 -24.20
C ARG A 141 8.70 48.77 -24.96
N GLY A 142 9.23 49.99 -24.79
CA GLY A 142 10.37 50.49 -25.58
C GLY A 142 11.63 49.63 -25.47
N GLU A 143 11.90 48.99 -24.33
CA GLU A 143 13.05 48.09 -24.18
C GLU A 143 12.88 46.80 -24.99
N GLN A 144 11.70 46.17 -24.86
CA GLN A 144 11.36 44.93 -25.57
C GLN A 144 11.34 45.14 -27.08
N ILE A 145 10.77 46.27 -27.54
CA ILE A 145 10.80 46.68 -28.94
C ILE A 145 12.24 46.76 -29.45
N ASN A 146 13.12 47.47 -28.73
CA ASN A 146 14.52 47.63 -29.13
C ASN A 146 15.28 46.30 -29.19
N VAL A 147 15.09 45.40 -28.21
CA VAL A 147 15.72 44.08 -28.20
C VAL A 147 15.25 43.23 -29.40
N LEU A 148 13.94 43.20 -29.65
CA LEU A 148 13.38 42.43 -30.74
C LEU A 148 13.79 42.99 -32.11
N LEU A 149 13.80 44.32 -32.29
CA LEU A 149 14.28 44.97 -33.52
C LEU A 149 15.76 44.68 -33.80
N LYS A 150 16.63 44.73 -32.78
CA LYS A 150 18.05 44.33 -32.92
C LYS A 150 18.19 42.86 -33.33
N SER A 151 17.38 41.98 -32.76
CA SER A 151 17.37 40.56 -33.12
C SER A 151 16.90 40.35 -34.57
N ILE A 152 15.82 41.03 -34.99
CA ILE A 152 15.33 40.99 -36.37
C ILE A 152 16.42 41.47 -37.34
N ALA A 153 17.08 42.59 -37.03
CA ALA A 153 18.13 43.12 -37.88
C ALA A 153 19.35 42.19 -37.99
N LEU A 154 19.70 41.46 -36.93
CA LEU A 154 20.76 40.45 -36.96
C LEU A 154 20.40 39.29 -37.89
N HIS A 155 19.19 38.74 -37.76
CA HIS A 155 18.76 37.53 -38.50
C HIS A 155 18.42 37.83 -39.97
N ALA A 156 17.88 39.03 -40.27
CA ALA A 156 17.63 39.48 -41.64
C ALA A 156 18.93 39.51 -42.48
N ARG A 157 20.06 39.93 -41.88
CA ARG A 157 21.38 39.91 -42.54
C ARG A 157 21.94 38.51 -42.75
N GLN A 158 21.50 37.53 -41.98
CA GLN A 158 21.90 36.12 -42.10
C GLN A 158 21.02 35.34 -43.09
N ALA A 159 20.13 36.03 -43.81
CA ALA A 159 19.18 35.47 -44.77
C ALA A 159 18.25 34.39 -44.19
N ARG A 160 17.97 34.47 -42.87
CA ARG A 160 16.96 33.63 -42.20
C ARG A 160 16.35 34.38 -41.01
N SER A 161 15.21 35.04 -41.22
CA SER A 161 14.54 35.83 -40.18
C SER A 161 13.17 35.25 -39.83
N LEU A 162 13.16 34.25 -38.96
CA LEU A 162 11.96 33.69 -38.34
C LEU A 162 12.04 33.93 -36.83
N HIS A 163 11.08 34.68 -36.29
CA HIS A 163 11.04 35.06 -34.88
C HIS A 163 9.78 34.52 -34.21
N VAL A 164 9.90 34.09 -32.96
CA VAL A 164 8.76 33.64 -32.15
C VAL A 164 8.66 34.51 -30.90
N VAL A 165 7.56 35.26 -30.77
CA VAL A 165 7.23 36.08 -29.60
C VAL A 165 6.33 35.28 -28.68
N LEU A 166 6.86 34.92 -27.52
CA LEU A 166 6.21 34.11 -26.50
C LEU A 166 5.69 35.00 -25.38
N GLY A 167 4.54 34.69 -24.79
CA GLY A 167 4.06 35.36 -23.58
C GLY A 167 2.70 34.83 -23.11
N PRO A 168 2.30 35.09 -21.85
CA PRO A 168 0.97 34.71 -21.37
C PRO A 168 -0.15 35.42 -22.16
N SER A 169 -1.39 34.97 -21.99
CA SER A 169 -2.55 35.63 -22.61
C SER A 169 -2.64 37.08 -22.12
N GLY A 170 -3.01 38.01 -22.99
CA GLY A 170 -3.16 39.42 -22.59
C GLY A 170 -1.85 40.19 -22.31
N SER A 171 -0.66 39.59 -22.43
CA SER A 171 0.63 40.31 -22.18
C SER A 171 0.98 41.40 -23.21
N GLY A 172 0.21 41.50 -24.29
CA GLY A 172 0.36 42.50 -25.35
C GLY A 172 1.21 42.07 -26.55
N LYS A 173 1.37 40.77 -26.83
CA LYS A 173 2.16 40.25 -27.96
C LYS A 173 1.77 40.85 -29.32
N THR A 174 0.48 40.77 -29.69
CA THR A 174 -0.05 41.32 -30.94
C THR A 174 0.20 42.82 -31.02
N SER A 175 -0.11 43.57 -29.94
CA SER A 175 0.14 45.02 -29.86
C SER A 175 1.62 45.37 -29.98
N LEU A 176 2.52 44.58 -29.38
CA LEU A 176 3.97 44.77 -29.47
C LEU A 176 4.43 44.69 -30.93
N VAL A 177 3.97 43.69 -31.68
CA VAL A 177 4.36 43.55 -33.08
C VAL A 177 3.72 44.63 -33.95
N ASN A 178 2.40 44.80 -33.85
CA ASN A 178 1.63 45.68 -34.73
C ASN A 178 1.93 47.18 -34.52
N ALA A 179 2.05 47.62 -33.28
CA ALA A 179 2.26 49.04 -32.96
C ALA A 179 3.70 49.36 -32.54
N GLY A 180 4.50 48.35 -32.16
CA GLY A 180 5.90 48.54 -31.76
C GLY A 180 6.91 48.15 -32.83
N ILE A 181 6.79 46.96 -33.44
CA ILE A 181 7.80 46.43 -34.37
C ILE A 181 7.55 46.89 -35.81
N ILE A 182 6.37 46.62 -36.35
CA ILE A 182 6.02 46.92 -37.75
C ILE A 182 6.24 48.42 -38.06
N PRO A 183 5.77 49.38 -37.24
CA PRO A 183 5.93 50.80 -37.55
C PRO A 183 7.39 51.26 -37.58
N ASN A 184 8.23 50.70 -36.70
CA ASN A 184 9.68 50.99 -36.70
C ASN A 184 10.41 50.43 -37.93
N LEU A 185 9.92 49.33 -38.51
CA LEU A 185 10.53 48.72 -39.70
C LEU A 185 10.01 49.31 -41.02
N VAL A 186 8.75 49.72 -41.05
CA VAL A 186 8.08 50.28 -42.25
C VAL A 186 8.40 51.77 -42.45
N ALA A 187 8.67 52.50 -41.36
CA ALA A 187 9.05 53.92 -41.46
C ALA A 187 10.19 54.13 -42.46
N ASP A 188 10.22 55.29 -43.14
CA ASP A 188 11.17 55.58 -44.23
C ASP A 188 12.65 55.35 -43.86
N HIS A 189 12.99 55.52 -42.58
CA HIS A 189 14.33 55.35 -42.05
C HIS A 189 14.67 53.90 -41.63
N GLY A 190 13.65 53.02 -41.53
CA GLY A 190 13.76 51.64 -41.07
C GLY A 190 14.38 51.51 -39.68
N PHE A 191 14.91 50.33 -39.37
CA PHE A 191 15.69 50.10 -38.15
C PHE A 191 16.99 49.38 -38.44
N ASP A 192 18.11 49.97 -38.03
CA ASP A 192 19.46 49.40 -38.24
C ASP A 192 19.72 49.03 -39.71
N GLY A 193 19.24 49.90 -40.60
CA GLY A 193 19.31 49.77 -42.06
C GLY A 193 18.58 48.55 -42.63
N ILE A 194 17.59 48.03 -41.91
CA ILE A 194 16.58 47.09 -42.40
C ILE A 194 15.30 47.88 -42.59
N HIS A 195 14.69 47.74 -43.77
CA HIS A 195 13.43 48.38 -44.11
C HIS A 195 12.40 47.33 -44.53
N VAL A 196 11.17 47.46 -44.07
CA VAL A 196 10.05 46.60 -44.46
C VAL A 196 9.18 47.39 -45.43
N LEU A 197 8.95 46.84 -46.63
CA LEU A 197 8.13 47.47 -47.67
C LEU A 197 6.64 47.40 -47.32
N SER A 198 6.18 46.21 -46.96
CA SER A 198 4.81 45.96 -46.55
C SER A 198 4.75 44.82 -45.53
N ALA A 199 3.69 44.81 -44.71
CA ALA A 199 3.47 43.82 -43.67
C ALA A 199 2.11 43.15 -43.85
N ALA A 200 2.13 41.84 -44.09
CA ALA A 200 0.95 40.99 -44.12
C ALA A 200 0.71 40.38 -42.74
N THR A 201 -0.55 40.23 -42.36
CA THR A 201 -0.94 39.59 -41.10
C THR A 201 -1.95 38.50 -41.33
N VAL A 202 -1.74 37.35 -40.69
CA VAL A 202 -2.70 36.27 -40.64
C VAL A 202 -2.92 35.87 -39.19
N ASP A 203 -4.17 35.85 -38.76
CA ASP A 203 -4.55 35.41 -37.43
C ASP A 203 -5.04 33.96 -37.48
N MET A 204 -4.24 33.04 -36.95
CA MET A 204 -4.52 31.60 -37.05
C MET A 204 -5.79 31.18 -36.31
N ALA A 205 -6.34 32.00 -35.41
CA ALA A 205 -7.59 31.66 -34.73
C ALA A 205 -8.84 31.92 -35.58
N ASP A 206 -8.73 32.76 -36.62
CA ASP A 206 -9.82 33.08 -37.53
C ASP A 206 -9.82 32.14 -38.76
N VAL A 207 -8.78 31.30 -38.88
CA VAL A 207 -8.56 30.38 -39.99
C VAL A 207 -9.24 29.04 -39.73
N THR A 208 -9.88 28.48 -40.77
CA THR A 208 -10.47 27.13 -40.76
C THR A 208 -9.67 26.16 -41.61
N GLU A 209 -9.81 24.85 -41.39
CA GLU A 209 -9.10 23.82 -42.18
C GLU A 209 -9.28 24.00 -43.68
N SER A 210 -10.54 24.15 -44.11
CA SER A 210 -10.90 24.29 -45.53
C SER A 210 -10.32 25.54 -46.21
N ARG A 211 -9.95 26.55 -45.42
CA ARG A 211 -9.44 27.83 -45.90
C ARG A 211 -7.99 28.09 -45.52
N LEU A 212 -7.29 27.16 -44.86
CA LEU A 212 -5.95 27.37 -44.31
C LEU A 212 -4.98 28.00 -45.32
N TYR A 213 -4.84 27.38 -46.48
CA TYR A 213 -3.96 27.88 -47.54
C TYR A 213 -4.54 29.11 -48.25
N LEU A 214 -5.87 29.25 -48.29
CA LEU A 214 -6.54 30.40 -48.92
C LEU A 214 -6.38 31.67 -48.10
N ASP A 215 -6.53 31.60 -46.77
CA ASP A 215 -6.39 32.75 -45.88
C ASP A 215 -4.90 33.15 -45.75
N LEU A 216 -3.97 32.17 -45.75
CA LEU A 216 -2.53 32.44 -45.89
C LEU A 216 -2.20 33.10 -47.23
N ALA A 217 -2.72 32.57 -48.35
CA ALA A 217 -2.53 33.17 -49.66
C ALA A 217 -3.11 34.59 -49.73
N SER A 218 -4.30 34.81 -49.14
CA SER A 218 -4.93 36.13 -49.09
C SER A 218 -4.05 37.13 -48.35
N ALA A 219 -3.49 36.76 -47.20
CA ALA A 219 -2.56 37.62 -46.48
C ALA A 219 -1.29 37.93 -47.31
N LEU A 220 -0.74 36.94 -48.02
CA LEU A 220 0.44 37.16 -48.87
C LEU A 220 0.18 38.04 -50.11
N LEU A 221 -1.09 38.19 -50.52
CA LEU A 221 -1.46 39.11 -51.60
C LEU A 221 -1.44 40.58 -51.15
N ASP A 222 -1.51 40.84 -49.83
CA ASP A 222 -1.35 42.19 -49.26
C ASP A 222 0.10 42.68 -49.31
N TRP A 223 1.05 41.83 -49.73
CA TRP A 223 2.41 42.28 -49.95
C TRP A 223 2.52 43.11 -51.22
N GLU A 224 3.08 44.31 -51.07
CA GLU A 224 3.22 45.29 -52.13
C GLU A 224 4.65 45.83 -52.23
N ILE A 225 5.04 46.25 -53.43
CA ILE A 225 6.28 46.96 -53.71
C ILE A 225 5.89 48.19 -54.53
N ASN A 226 6.00 49.39 -53.92
CA ASN A 226 5.57 50.64 -54.56
C ASN A 226 4.10 50.58 -55.05
N ASP A 227 3.19 50.13 -54.18
CA ASP A 227 1.74 49.96 -54.45
C ASP A 227 1.37 48.89 -55.50
N ASP A 228 2.35 48.14 -56.03
CA ASP A 228 2.11 46.97 -56.89
C ASP A 228 2.18 45.66 -56.07
N PRO A 229 1.17 44.77 -56.15
CA PRO A 229 1.20 43.49 -55.45
C PRO A 229 2.39 42.62 -55.86
N VAL A 230 3.09 42.03 -54.90
CA VAL A 230 4.23 41.12 -55.13
C VAL A 230 3.84 39.97 -56.05
N PHE A 231 2.68 39.37 -55.85
CA PHE A 231 2.16 38.26 -56.66
C PHE A 231 1.12 38.75 -57.69
N ALA A 232 1.42 39.84 -58.40
CA ALA A 232 0.53 40.42 -59.41
C ALA A 232 0.02 39.37 -60.42
N GLY A 233 -1.30 39.35 -60.64
CA GLY A 233 -1.96 38.46 -61.60
C GLY A 233 -2.22 37.04 -61.10
N ILE A 234 -1.91 36.72 -59.84
CA ILE A 234 -2.20 35.42 -59.21
C ILE A 234 -3.40 35.58 -58.27
N SER A 235 -4.44 34.75 -58.42
CA SER A 235 -5.58 34.76 -57.48
C SER A 235 -5.23 34.04 -56.17
N ALA A 236 -6.00 34.31 -55.11
CA ALA A 236 -5.80 33.67 -53.80
C ALA A 236 -5.91 32.14 -53.89
N GLU A 237 -6.81 31.60 -54.73
CA GLU A 237 -6.98 30.16 -54.93
C GLU A 237 -5.77 29.52 -55.63
N VAL A 238 -5.20 30.19 -56.64
CA VAL A 238 -4.01 29.70 -57.35
C VAL A 238 -2.81 29.71 -56.42
N LEU A 239 -2.62 30.81 -55.67
CA LEU A 239 -1.54 30.95 -54.72
C LEU A 239 -1.66 29.93 -53.58
N ALA A 240 -2.88 29.66 -53.09
CA ALA A 240 -3.14 28.60 -52.11
C ALA A 240 -2.73 27.21 -52.62
N GLY A 241 -3.05 26.89 -53.88
CA GLY A 241 -2.63 25.64 -54.51
C GLY A 241 -1.10 25.50 -54.62
N GLU A 242 -0.41 26.60 -54.97
CA GLU A 242 1.06 26.64 -55.05
C GLU A 242 1.70 26.51 -53.65
N LEU A 243 1.15 27.16 -52.62
CA LEU A 243 1.60 27.02 -51.22
C LEU A 243 1.50 25.55 -50.74
N GLN A 244 0.48 24.83 -51.20
CA GLN A 244 0.27 23.43 -50.82
C GLN A 244 1.16 22.45 -51.59
N THR A 245 1.38 22.67 -52.89
CA THR A 245 1.99 21.65 -53.78
C THR A 245 3.34 22.04 -54.38
N ASN A 246 3.63 23.33 -54.56
CA ASN A 246 4.77 23.85 -55.32
C ASN A 246 5.54 24.95 -54.56
N LEU A 247 5.61 24.86 -53.23
CA LEU A 247 6.18 25.90 -52.37
C LEU A 247 7.59 26.37 -52.81
N ASP A 248 8.49 25.46 -53.17
CA ASP A 248 9.87 25.82 -53.53
C ASP A 248 9.92 26.69 -54.80
N LYS A 249 9.02 26.43 -55.76
CA LYS A 249 8.88 27.24 -56.99
C LYS A 249 8.32 28.63 -56.66
N LEU A 250 7.33 28.70 -55.77
CA LEU A 250 6.76 29.96 -55.32
C LEU A 250 7.79 30.83 -54.59
N VAL A 251 8.58 30.22 -53.70
CA VAL A 251 9.65 30.93 -52.97
C VAL A 251 10.76 31.39 -53.93
N ALA A 252 11.11 30.59 -54.94
CA ALA A 252 12.05 31.02 -55.97
C ALA A 252 11.52 32.22 -56.79
N LEU A 253 10.22 32.21 -57.14
CA LEU A 253 9.56 33.35 -57.78
C LEU A 253 9.61 34.59 -56.87
N PHE A 254 9.24 34.45 -55.60
CA PHE A 254 9.31 35.52 -54.60
C PHE A 254 10.73 36.10 -54.46
N SER A 255 11.75 35.26 -54.31
CA SER A 255 13.15 35.69 -54.25
C SER A 255 13.59 36.42 -55.53
N SER A 256 13.11 36.01 -56.70
CA SER A 256 13.43 36.69 -57.96
C SER A 256 12.81 38.08 -58.07
N ILE A 257 11.58 38.25 -57.59
CA ILE A 257 10.88 39.55 -57.54
C ILE A 257 11.57 40.48 -56.54
N MET A 258 12.00 39.92 -55.41
CA MET A 258 12.63 40.66 -54.32
C MET A 258 14.13 40.93 -54.52
N ALA A 259 14.78 40.37 -55.55
CA ALA A 259 16.24 40.40 -55.69
C ALA A 259 16.85 41.82 -55.59
N THR A 260 16.30 42.79 -56.31
CA THR A 260 16.75 44.20 -56.25
C THR A 260 16.43 44.87 -54.92
N GLN A 261 15.35 44.45 -54.25
CA GLN A 261 14.97 45.00 -52.94
C GLN A 261 15.89 44.48 -51.83
N VAL A 262 16.29 43.20 -51.90
CA VAL A 262 17.21 42.59 -50.95
C VAL A 262 18.60 43.23 -51.01
N GLU A 263 19.09 43.59 -52.20
CA GLU A 263 20.34 44.38 -52.34
C GLU A 263 20.26 45.72 -51.58
N GLN A 264 19.07 46.31 -51.51
CA GLN A 264 18.78 47.53 -50.77
C GLN A 264 18.38 47.27 -49.31
N LYS A 265 18.50 46.03 -48.81
CA LYS A 265 18.11 45.61 -47.45
C LYS A 265 16.64 45.91 -47.14
N ARG A 266 15.78 45.69 -48.14
CA ARG A 266 14.33 45.82 -48.07
C ARG A 266 13.67 44.45 -48.08
N TYR A 267 12.70 44.27 -47.19
CA TYR A 267 12.08 42.98 -46.90
C TYR A 267 10.56 43.08 -46.89
N GLN A 268 9.87 41.96 -47.09
CA GLN A 268 8.45 41.85 -46.72
C GLN A 268 8.31 41.25 -45.33
N LEU A 269 7.24 41.58 -44.61
CA LEU A 269 6.98 41.03 -43.28
C LEU A 269 5.70 40.19 -43.28
N LEU A 270 5.76 38.99 -42.71
CA LEU A 270 4.59 38.16 -42.41
C LEU A 270 4.46 38.01 -40.90
N LEU A 271 3.35 38.50 -40.34
CA LEU A 271 2.93 38.23 -38.97
C LEU A 271 1.96 37.04 -38.97
N VAL A 272 2.37 35.94 -38.33
CA VAL A 272 1.52 34.81 -38.01
C VAL A 272 1.09 34.94 -36.55
N ASP A 273 -0.05 35.59 -36.32
CA ASP A 273 -0.55 35.83 -34.97
C ASP A 273 -1.29 34.60 -34.42
N ARG A 274 -1.25 34.43 -33.09
CA ARG A 274 -1.88 33.33 -32.36
C ARG A 274 -1.53 31.95 -32.94
N LEU A 275 -0.24 31.69 -33.20
CA LEU A 275 0.25 30.45 -33.80
C LEU A 275 -0.21 29.20 -33.02
N GLU A 276 -0.47 29.31 -31.71
CA GLU A 276 -1.07 28.23 -30.93
C GLU A 276 -2.35 27.69 -31.56
N ALA A 277 -3.17 28.55 -32.20
CA ALA A 277 -4.41 28.17 -32.86
C ALA A 277 -4.18 27.21 -34.04
N LEU A 278 -3.03 27.28 -34.71
CA LEU A 278 -2.66 26.28 -35.72
C LEU A 278 -2.14 24.99 -35.06
N LEU A 279 -1.23 25.14 -34.09
CA LEU A 279 -0.44 24.02 -33.55
C LEU A 279 -1.26 23.05 -32.72
N SER A 280 -2.33 23.52 -32.10
CA SER A 280 -3.12 22.71 -31.17
C SER A 280 -4.49 22.32 -31.71
N ALA A 281 -4.84 22.68 -32.96
CA ALA A 281 -6.20 22.46 -33.46
C ALA A 281 -6.33 21.14 -34.20
N PRO A 282 -7.29 20.28 -33.85
CA PRO A 282 -7.43 18.98 -34.51
C PRO A 282 -7.86 19.14 -35.95
N GLN A 283 -8.59 20.20 -36.28
CA GLN A 283 -8.98 20.46 -37.65
C GLN A 283 -7.76 20.73 -38.53
N PHE A 284 -6.56 20.93 -37.98
CA PHE A 284 -5.35 20.98 -38.77
C PHE A 284 -4.60 19.65 -38.60
N PRO A 285 -4.63 18.75 -39.60
CA PRO A 285 -3.81 17.55 -39.60
C PRO A 285 -2.32 17.88 -39.44
N GLU A 286 -1.54 16.96 -38.87
CA GLU A 286 -0.09 17.17 -38.67
C GLU A 286 0.64 17.53 -39.98
N ALA A 287 0.22 16.95 -41.12
CA ALA A 287 0.76 17.31 -42.43
C ALA A 287 0.48 18.77 -42.81
N ALA A 288 -0.69 19.31 -42.46
CA ALA A 288 -1.04 20.71 -42.70
C ALA A 288 -0.24 21.65 -41.77
N ARG A 289 -0.12 21.30 -40.49
CA ARG A 289 0.72 22.04 -39.52
C ARG A 289 2.17 22.11 -39.99
N ALA A 290 2.74 20.96 -40.36
CA ALA A 290 4.10 20.88 -40.89
C ALA A 290 4.28 21.68 -42.19
N GLN A 291 3.27 21.67 -43.07
CA GLN A 291 3.32 22.46 -44.31
C GLN A 291 3.29 23.97 -44.05
N VAL A 292 2.46 24.46 -43.11
CA VAL A 292 2.44 25.89 -42.76
C VAL A 292 3.75 26.32 -42.10
N VAL A 293 4.29 25.50 -41.19
CA VAL A 293 5.62 25.75 -40.62
C VAL A 293 6.70 25.77 -41.70
N ARG A 294 6.60 24.88 -42.70
CA ARG A 294 7.50 24.88 -43.86
C ARG A 294 7.34 26.15 -44.71
N ILE A 295 6.12 26.63 -44.92
CA ILE A 295 5.84 27.89 -45.62
C ILE A 295 6.55 29.05 -44.89
N MET A 296 6.34 29.17 -43.58
CA MET A 296 6.98 30.18 -42.73
C MET A 296 8.51 30.10 -42.83
N ASP A 297 9.10 28.92 -42.71
CA ASP A 297 10.55 28.73 -42.74
C ASP A 297 11.14 29.04 -44.13
N SER A 298 10.42 28.68 -45.21
CA SER A 298 10.89 28.88 -46.58
C SER A 298 10.87 30.35 -46.97
N PHE A 299 9.84 31.09 -46.59
CA PHE A 299 9.82 32.56 -46.75
C PHE A 299 10.88 33.22 -45.87
N ALA A 300 11.01 32.83 -44.60
CA ALA A 300 12.03 33.39 -43.71
C ALA A 300 13.46 33.14 -44.23
N SER A 301 13.71 31.97 -44.82
CA SER A 301 15.01 31.56 -45.37
C SER A 301 15.26 32.05 -46.81
N SER A 302 14.31 32.74 -47.42
CA SER A 302 14.47 33.34 -48.75
C SER A 302 15.47 34.50 -48.79
N GLY A 303 15.83 35.04 -47.62
CA GLY A 303 16.58 36.28 -47.47
C GLY A 303 15.80 37.54 -47.83
N ALA A 304 14.52 37.42 -48.19
CA ALA A 304 13.66 38.52 -48.64
C ALA A 304 12.43 38.77 -47.75
N ALA A 305 12.14 37.88 -46.80
CA ALA A 305 11.03 38.04 -45.86
C ALA A 305 11.47 37.91 -44.40
N ILE A 306 10.79 38.66 -43.54
CA ILE A 306 10.85 38.58 -42.07
C ILE A 306 9.54 37.94 -41.63
N VAL A 307 9.63 36.81 -40.94
CA VAL A 307 8.46 36.11 -40.41
C VAL A 307 8.46 36.23 -38.89
N ILE A 308 7.37 36.76 -38.34
CA ILE A 308 7.17 36.86 -36.89
C ILE A 308 5.95 36.02 -36.54
N ALA A 309 6.10 35.07 -35.64
CA ALA A 309 5.00 34.33 -35.06
C ALA A 309 4.79 34.76 -33.62
N THR A 310 3.54 34.95 -33.20
CA THR A 310 3.23 35.08 -31.76
C THR A 310 2.66 33.77 -31.25
N CYS A 311 3.02 33.39 -30.03
CA CYS A 311 2.49 32.17 -29.42
C CYS A 311 2.39 32.32 -27.90
N ARG A 312 1.48 31.56 -27.28
CA ARG A 312 1.40 31.47 -25.81
C ARG A 312 2.47 30.54 -25.24
N ASN A 313 2.98 30.88 -24.05
CA ASN A 313 4.03 30.10 -23.37
C ASN A 313 3.64 28.63 -23.11
N ASP A 314 2.35 28.39 -22.81
CA ASP A 314 1.83 27.05 -22.49
C ASP A 314 1.93 26.08 -23.68
N PHE A 315 2.03 26.60 -24.91
CA PHE A 315 2.14 25.82 -26.14
C PHE A 315 3.59 25.60 -26.59
N TYR A 316 4.56 25.97 -25.75
CA TYR A 316 5.98 25.74 -26.01
C TYR A 316 6.33 24.27 -26.33
N PRO A 317 5.76 23.24 -25.66
CA PRO A 317 6.03 21.85 -26.01
C PRO A 317 5.64 21.49 -27.46
N MET A 318 4.62 22.13 -28.02
CA MET A 318 4.20 21.93 -29.41
C MET A 318 5.13 22.67 -30.38
N LEU A 319 5.55 23.90 -30.05
CA LEU A 319 6.57 24.62 -30.81
C LEU A 319 7.87 23.81 -30.94
N ALA A 320 8.29 23.19 -29.84
CA ALA A 320 9.51 22.40 -29.75
C ALA A 320 9.53 21.16 -30.65
N GLN A 321 8.37 20.68 -31.12
CA GLN A 321 8.26 19.56 -32.05
C GLN A 321 8.69 19.96 -33.48
N HIS A 322 8.66 21.25 -33.81
CA HIS A 322 9.03 21.75 -35.13
C HIS A 322 10.42 22.39 -35.13
N LYS A 323 11.40 21.70 -35.72
CA LYS A 323 12.80 22.17 -35.79
C LYS A 323 12.95 23.57 -36.40
N ALA A 324 12.16 23.90 -37.42
CA ALA A 324 12.17 25.23 -38.05
C ALA A 324 11.86 26.35 -37.06
N LEU A 325 10.82 26.18 -36.24
CA LEU A 325 10.42 27.15 -35.23
C LEU A 325 11.45 27.29 -34.10
N MET A 326 12.27 26.27 -33.87
CA MET A 326 13.32 26.28 -32.84
C MET A 326 14.66 26.86 -33.31
N THR A 327 14.81 27.09 -34.61
CA THR A 327 16.07 27.59 -35.18
C THR A 327 16.29 29.06 -34.79
N GLY A 328 17.52 29.43 -34.44
CA GLY A 328 17.87 30.80 -34.02
C GLY A 328 17.53 31.13 -32.56
N LYS A 329 16.97 30.19 -31.78
CA LYS A 329 16.67 30.43 -30.36
C LYS A 329 17.87 30.95 -29.57
N SER A 330 19.04 30.32 -29.74
CA SER A 330 20.29 30.70 -29.04
C SER A 330 20.83 32.08 -29.44
N THR A 331 20.38 32.63 -30.57
CA THR A 331 20.80 33.93 -31.10
C THR A 331 19.70 35.00 -30.92
N GLY A 332 18.64 34.69 -30.17
CA GLY A 332 17.59 35.65 -29.82
C GLY A 332 16.39 35.68 -30.76
N ALA A 333 16.20 34.66 -31.61
CA ALA A 333 15.00 34.56 -32.46
C ALA A 333 13.72 34.28 -31.65
N HIS A 334 13.87 33.75 -30.43
CA HIS A 334 12.76 33.59 -29.47
C HIS A 334 12.80 34.76 -28.48
N PHE A 335 11.65 35.38 -28.26
CA PHE A 335 11.52 36.50 -27.33
C PHE A 335 10.38 36.26 -26.34
N ASP A 336 10.71 36.13 -25.06
CA ASP A 336 9.74 35.97 -23.98
C ASP A 336 9.24 37.34 -23.48
N LEU A 337 8.02 37.71 -23.87
CA LEU A 337 7.32 38.90 -23.42
C LEU A 337 6.67 38.66 -22.04
N LEU A 338 7.34 39.16 -21.00
CA LEU A 338 6.87 39.11 -19.63
C LEU A 338 5.73 40.14 -19.37
N PRO A 339 4.89 39.90 -18.33
CA PRO A 339 3.99 40.91 -17.80
C PRO A 339 4.74 42.22 -17.49
N PRO A 340 4.10 43.39 -17.71
CA PRO A 340 4.75 44.69 -17.52
C PRO A 340 5.07 44.94 -16.04
N SER A 341 6.21 45.56 -15.78
CA SER A 341 6.57 46.11 -14.47
C SER A 341 5.74 47.35 -14.14
N ARG A 342 5.71 47.76 -12.87
CA ARG A 342 5.06 49.02 -12.44
C ARG A 342 5.54 50.25 -13.22
N ALA A 343 6.84 50.32 -13.54
CA ALA A 343 7.38 51.44 -14.32
C ALA A 343 6.85 51.46 -15.76
N GLU A 344 6.70 50.27 -16.36
CA GLU A 344 6.14 50.11 -17.71
C GLU A 344 4.63 50.39 -17.73
N LEU A 345 3.88 49.92 -16.72
CA LEU A 345 2.46 50.23 -16.53
C LEU A 345 2.22 51.74 -16.41
N LEU A 346 3.00 52.45 -15.60
CA LEU A 346 2.91 53.91 -15.50
C LEU A 346 3.18 54.60 -16.84
N GLN A 347 4.12 54.08 -17.65
CA GLN A 347 4.32 54.62 -19.01
C GLN A 347 3.12 54.34 -19.91
N MET A 348 2.55 53.13 -19.85
CA MET A 348 1.33 52.75 -20.59
C MET A 348 0.10 53.56 -20.19
N ILE A 349 0.06 54.09 -18.97
CA ILE A 349 -1.03 54.93 -18.46
C ILE A 349 -0.78 56.39 -18.82
N ARG A 350 0.37 56.95 -18.41
CA ARG A 350 0.64 58.39 -18.44
C ARG A 350 1.03 58.91 -19.82
N LEU A 351 1.81 58.17 -20.60
CA LEU A 351 2.34 58.70 -21.85
C LEU A 351 1.29 58.79 -22.97
N PRO A 352 0.38 57.80 -23.16
CA PRO A 352 -0.74 57.97 -24.10
C PRO A 352 -1.68 59.11 -23.68
N ALA A 353 -1.94 59.24 -22.37
CA ALA A 353 -2.71 60.36 -21.82
C ALA A 353 -2.07 61.71 -22.13
N LYS A 354 -0.76 61.85 -21.92
CA LYS A 354 -0.01 63.05 -22.27
C LYS A 354 -0.06 63.35 -23.77
N ALA A 355 0.09 62.33 -24.63
CA ALA A 355 0.00 62.48 -26.08
C ALA A 355 -1.38 63.03 -26.52
N ALA A 356 -2.44 62.63 -25.82
CA ALA A 356 -3.82 63.07 -26.06
C ALA A 356 -4.29 64.25 -25.17
N GLN A 357 -3.38 64.91 -24.45
CA GLN A 357 -3.68 66.04 -23.56
C GLN A 357 -4.72 65.74 -22.46
N LEU A 358 -4.68 64.53 -21.91
CA LEU A 358 -5.52 64.12 -20.78
C LEU A 358 -4.83 64.40 -19.44
N THR A 359 -5.61 64.83 -18.46
CA THR A 359 -5.17 65.01 -17.07
C THR A 359 -5.84 63.99 -16.14
N TRP A 360 -5.30 63.87 -14.92
CA TRP A 360 -5.76 62.90 -13.93
C TRP A 360 -6.30 63.63 -12.70
N GLU A 361 -7.52 63.30 -12.29
CA GLU A 361 -8.04 63.78 -11.01
C GLU A 361 -7.20 63.20 -9.85
N SER A 362 -6.84 64.06 -8.90
CA SER A 362 -6.08 63.69 -7.70
C SER A 362 -6.85 64.03 -6.43
N ASP A 363 -6.97 63.06 -5.52
CA ASP A 363 -7.48 63.28 -4.17
C ASP A 363 -6.28 63.52 -3.22
N SER A 364 -6.56 64.03 -2.02
CA SER A 364 -5.63 64.30 -0.92
C SER A 364 -4.73 63.13 -0.48
N SER A 365 -5.02 61.90 -0.93
CA SER A 365 -4.27 60.68 -0.60
C SER A 365 -3.61 60.00 -1.80
N ASP A 366 -4.25 59.92 -2.99
CA ASP A 366 -3.71 59.26 -4.19
C ASP A 366 -4.22 59.89 -5.50
N SER A 367 -3.41 59.82 -6.56
CA SER A 367 -3.78 60.23 -7.94
C SER A 367 -4.35 59.03 -8.73
N LEU A 368 -5.33 59.27 -9.61
CA LEU A 368 -6.03 58.20 -10.34
C LEU A 368 -5.11 57.30 -11.17
N ASP A 369 -4.09 57.87 -11.81
CA ASP A 369 -3.07 57.12 -12.55
C ASP A 369 -2.26 56.15 -11.68
N GLN A 370 -1.99 56.54 -10.43
CA GLN A 370 -1.31 55.70 -9.45
C GLN A 370 -2.20 54.53 -9.02
N LEU A 371 -3.48 54.80 -8.73
CA LEU A 371 -4.47 53.76 -8.42
C LEU A 371 -4.65 52.76 -9.57
N LEU A 372 -4.72 53.24 -10.81
CA LEU A 372 -4.78 52.37 -12.00
C LEU A 372 -3.52 51.51 -12.13
N CYS A 373 -2.33 52.05 -11.83
CA CYS A 373 -1.10 51.28 -11.83
C CYS A 373 -1.08 50.23 -10.70
N ASP A 374 -1.56 50.59 -9.52
CA ASP A 374 -1.60 49.69 -8.36
C ASP A 374 -2.52 48.50 -8.65
N ASP A 375 -3.76 48.77 -9.07
CA ASP A 375 -4.73 47.73 -9.42
C ASP A 375 -4.26 46.85 -10.59
N ALA A 376 -3.58 47.43 -11.59
CA ALA A 376 -3.04 46.65 -12.70
C ALA A 376 -1.83 45.79 -12.29
N ALA A 377 -1.00 46.26 -11.36
CA ALA A 377 0.18 45.54 -10.90
C ALA A 377 -0.17 44.33 -10.01
N GLU A 378 -1.36 44.32 -9.40
CA GLU A 378 -1.84 43.18 -8.61
C GLU A 378 -2.21 41.96 -9.45
N SER A 379 -2.38 42.12 -10.78
CA SER A 379 -2.80 41.04 -11.68
C SER A 379 -1.93 40.99 -12.96
N PRO A 380 -1.16 39.91 -13.20
CA PRO A 380 -0.28 39.78 -14.38
C PRO A 380 -0.98 39.91 -15.75
N ASP A 381 -2.27 39.60 -15.83
CA ASP A 381 -3.07 39.62 -17.06
C ASP A 381 -3.96 40.88 -17.16
N ALA A 382 -3.65 41.93 -16.38
CA ALA A 382 -4.48 43.13 -16.28
C ALA A 382 -4.49 44.02 -17.52
N LEU A 383 -3.56 43.87 -18.48
CA LEU A 383 -3.39 44.83 -19.57
C LEU A 383 -4.66 45.07 -20.42
N PRO A 384 -5.39 44.04 -20.89
CA PRO A 384 -6.64 44.26 -21.61
C PRO A 384 -7.70 44.96 -20.75
N MET A 385 -7.79 44.63 -19.46
CA MET A 385 -8.74 45.26 -18.54
C MET A 385 -8.35 46.70 -18.22
N LEU A 386 -7.06 46.99 -18.05
CA LEU A 386 -6.52 48.32 -17.86
C LEU A 386 -6.85 49.19 -19.09
N GLN A 387 -6.60 48.68 -20.29
CA GLN A 387 -6.92 49.39 -21.53
C GLN A 387 -8.42 49.65 -21.68
N TYR A 388 -9.27 48.67 -21.37
CA TYR A 388 -10.72 48.85 -21.36
C TYR A 388 -11.13 49.94 -20.36
N THR A 389 -10.62 49.87 -19.13
CA THR A 389 -10.92 50.83 -18.07
C THR A 389 -10.50 52.24 -18.45
N LEU A 390 -9.29 52.40 -18.99
CA LEU A 390 -8.78 53.68 -19.47
C LEU A 390 -9.60 54.24 -20.63
N ASN A 391 -10.06 53.40 -21.54
CA ASN A 391 -10.96 53.79 -22.62
C ASN A 391 -12.33 54.25 -22.08
N GLU A 392 -12.91 53.54 -21.10
CA GLU A 392 -14.17 53.95 -20.46
C GLU A 392 -14.03 55.29 -19.72
N LEU A 393 -12.92 55.47 -19.00
CA LEU A 393 -12.60 56.74 -18.34
C LEU A 393 -12.45 57.86 -19.36
N TYR A 394 -11.83 57.60 -20.51
CA TYR A 394 -11.74 58.57 -21.61
C TYR A 394 -13.12 58.93 -22.17
N GLN A 395 -14.00 57.96 -22.39
CA GLN A 395 -15.34 58.22 -22.91
C GLN A 395 -16.21 59.03 -21.95
N GLN A 396 -15.97 58.90 -20.64
CA GLN A 396 -16.72 59.58 -19.57
C GLN A 396 -15.93 60.75 -18.94
N ARG A 397 -14.86 61.22 -19.61
CA ARG A 397 -14.00 62.30 -19.12
C ARG A 397 -14.75 63.63 -19.00
N GLY A 398 -14.19 64.56 -18.21
CA GLY A 398 -14.70 65.93 -18.10
C GLY A 398 -14.56 66.72 -19.40
N GLU A 399 -15.25 67.87 -19.50
CA GLU A 399 -15.14 68.80 -20.64
C GLU A 399 -13.71 69.36 -20.80
N ASP A 400 -12.92 69.34 -19.73
CA ASP A 400 -11.52 69.73 -19.62
C ASP A 400 -10.52 68.60 -19.92
N ASN A 401 -10.99 67.47 -20.47
CA ASN A 401 -10.20 66.25 -20.72
C ASN A 401 -9.63 65.60 -19.44
N GLU A 402 -10.18 65.91 -18.27
CA GLU A 402 -9.78 65.27 -17.01
C GLU A 402 -10.46 63.90 -16.83
N LEU A 403 -9.65 62.87 -16.57
CA LEU A 403 -10.09 61.53 -16.21
C LEU A 403 -10.46 61.50 -14.72
N LYS A 404 -11.73 61.20 -14.42
CA LYS A 404 -12.29 61.36 -13.07
C LYS A 404 -12.24 60.09 -12.24
N LEU A 405 -11.80 60.22 -11.00
CA LEU A 405 -11.75 59.18 -9.98
C LEU A 405 -13.15 58.67 -9.61
N ALA A 406 -14.16 59.53 -9.66
CA ALA A 406 -15.56 59.13 -9.43
C ALA A 406 -16.03 58.06 -10.44
N HIS A 407 -15.68 58.21 -11.72
CA HIS A 407 -16.03 57.23 -12.75
C HIS A 407 -15.27 55.92 -12.54
N TYR A 408 -13.99 55.98 -12.17
CA TYR A 408 -13.18 54.80 -11.85
C TYR A 408 -13.79 53.99 -10.69
N ARG A 409 -14.17 54.67 -9.61
CA ARG A 409 -14.86 54.06 -8.45
C ARG A 409 -16.23 53.50 -8.86
N ALA A 410 -16.98 54.19 -9.72
CA ALA A 410 -18.26 53.71 -10.22
C ALA A 410 -18.15 52.48 -11.13
N LEU A 411 -17.04 52.32 -11.88
CA LEU A 411 -16.72 51.11 -12.62
C LEU A 411 -16.40 49.93 -11.69
N GLY A 412 -15.97 50.21 -10.45
CA GLY A 412 -15.54 49.20 -9.48
C GLY A 412 -14.06 48.81 -9.65
N GLY A 413 -13.23 49.75 -10.08
CA GLY A 413 -11.82 49.52 -10.41
C GLY A 413 -11.62 48.80 -11.76
N ILE A 414 -10.40 48.34 -12.03
CA ILE A 414 -10.05 47.66 -13.29
C ILE A 414 -10.86 46.37 -13.48
N GLU A 415 -10.97 45.54 -12.45
CA GLU A 415 -11.75 44.29 -12.53
C GLU A 415 -13.26 44.55 -12.69
N GLY A 416 -13.79 45.66 -12.16
CA GLY A 416 -15.22 45.96 -12.24
C GLY A 416 -15.66 46.39 -13.64
N ALA A 417 -14.78 47.08 -14.37
CA ALA A 417 -15.06 47.58 -15.71
C ALA A 417 -15.43 46.45 -16.70
N ILE A 418 -14.71 45.31 -16.67
CA ILE A 418 -15.02 44.17 -17.55
C ILE A 418 -16.37 43.51 -17.21
N GLY A 419 -16.77 43.51 -15.94
CA GLY A 419 -18.08 43.03 -15.51
C GLY A 419 -19.24 43.85 -16.09
N LYS A 420 -19.08 45.19 -16.13
CA LYS A 420 -20.05 46.08 -16.79
C LYS A 420 -20.11 45.86 -18.30
N ARG A 421 -18.96 45.66 -18.97
CA ARG A 421 -18.92 45.34 -20.41
C ARG A 421 -19.64 44.04 -20.72
N ALA A 422 -19.36 43.00 -19.94
CA ALA A 422 -20.02 41.70 -20.10
C ALA A 422 -21.54 41.82 -19.95
N GLU A 423 -22.01 42.61 -18.98
CA GLU A 423 -23.44 42.90 -18.82
C GLU A 423 -24.02 43.68 -20.01
N ALA A 424 -23.30 44.65 -20.57
CA ALA A 424 -23.73 45.40 -21.74
C ALA A 424 -23.84 44.50 -22.99
N ILE A 425 -22.82 43.67 -23.27
CA ILE A 425 -22.82 42.73 -24.40
C ILE A 425 -23.94 41.71 -24.24
N TYR A 426 -24.13 41.18 -23.03
CA TYR A 426 -25.25 40.28 -22.75
C TYR A 426 -26.60 40.96 -22.99
N ASN A 427 -26.77 42.20 -22.54
CA ASN A 427 -28.02 42.94 -22.69
C ASN A 427 -28.35 43.30 -24.15
N ASP A 428 -27.34 43.45 -25.00
CA ASP A 428 -27.48 43.70 -26.44
C ASP A 428 -27.92 42.46 -27.23
N GLN A 429 -27.79 41.26 -26.66
CA GLN A 429 -28.22 40.03 -27.34
C GLN A 429 -29.75 39.85 -27.36
N PRO A 430 -30.31 39.17 -28.38
CA PRO A 430 -31.71 38.75 -28.39
C PRO A 430 -32.08 37.89 -27.18
N GLU A 431 -33.34 37.95 -26.75
CA GLU A 431 -33.81 37.22 -25.56
C GLU A 431 -33.64 35.70 -25.67
N SER A 432 -33.77 35.14 -26.88
CA SER A 432 -33.50 33.73 -27.15
C SER A 432 -32.03 33.34 -26.96
N VAL A 433 -31.09 34.22 -27.32
CA VAL A 433 -29.64 34.04 -27.15
C VAL A 433 -29.25 34.18 -25.68
N LYS A 434 -29.83 35.14 -24.96
CA LYS A 434 -29.60 35.38 -23.52
C LYS A 434 -29.87 34.15 -22.65
N THR A 435 -30.90 33.37 -22.97
CA THR A 435 -31.26 32.14 -22.22
C THR A 435 -30.18 31.05 -22.26
N ALA A 436 -29.21 31.13 -23.17
CA ALA A 436 -28.10 30.19 -23.28
C ALA A 436 -26.99 30.40 -22.22
N LEU A 437 -26.94 31.56 -21.55
CA LEU A 437 -25.83 31.93 -20.65
C LEU A 437 -25.61 30.92 -19.51
N PRO A 438 -26.64 30.42 -18.79
CA PRO A 438 -26.43 29.44 -17.72
C PRO A 438 -25.74 28.15 -18.20
N GLN A 439 -26.04 27.69 -19.42
CA GLN A 439 -25.47 26.48 -20.01
C GLN A 439 -24.00 26.68 -20.41
N ILE A 440 -23.63 27.90 -20.80
CA ILE A 440 -22.24 28.28 -21.08
C ILE A 440 -21.44 28.35 -19.77
N PHE A 441 -21.98 28.98 -18.72
CA PHE A 441 -21.32 29.01 -17.41
C PHE A 441 -21.11 27.60 -16.81
N ALA A 442 -22.05 26.68 -16.97
CA ALA A 442 -21.88 25.30 -16.53
C ALA A 442 -20.70 24.56 -17.19
N LYS A 443 -20.28 25.01 -18.38
CA LYS A 443 -19.12 24.49 -19.10
C LYS A 443 -17.83 25.20 -18.68
N LEU A 444 -17.88 26.51 -18.47
CA LEU A 444 -16.69 27.35 -18.19
C LEU A 444 -16.29 27.43 -16.71
N VAL A 445 -17.24 27.37 -15.78
CA VAL A 445 -16.97 27.57 -14.35
C VAL A 445 -16.60 26.24 -13.69
N SER A 446 -15.50 26.24 -12.95
CA SER A 446 -15.00 25.09 -12.18
C SER A 446 -14.52 25.52 -10.79
N LEU A 447 -14.20 24.55 -9.94
CA LEU A 447 -13.36 24.79 -8.76
C LEU A 447 -11.91 24.41 -9.06
N SER A 448 -11.00 25.09 -8.39
CA SER A 448 -9.58 24.71 -8.32
C SER A 448 -9.41 23.38 -7.58
N ASN A 449 -8.21 22.79 -7.71
CA ASN A 449 -7.86 21.51 -7.10
C ASN A 449 -7.99 21.49 -5.56
N ASP A 450 -8.00 22.64 -4.91
CA ASP A 450 -8.20 22.79 -3.45
C ASP A 450 -9.69 22.78 -3.03
N GLU A 451 -10.62 22.64 -3.99
CA GLU A 451 -12.08 22.71 -3.84
C GLU A 451 -12.61 24.02 -3.21
N LYS A 452 -11.80 25.07 -3.11
CA LYS A 452 -12.17 26.31 -2.40
C LYS A 452 -12.32 27.51 -3.32
N SER A 453 -11.41 27.69 -4.26
CA SER A 453 -11.43 28.86 -5.15
C SER A 453 -12.20 28.58 -6.44
N ILE A 454 -13.01 29.56 -6.85
CA ILE A 454 -13.72 29.51 -8.15
C ILE A 454 -12.70 29.88 -9.22
N THR A 455 -12.61 29.03 -10.23
CA THR A 455 -11.71 29.18 -11.37
C THR A 455 -12.50 28.92 -12.66
N SER A 456 -11.86 29.17 -13.79
CA SER A 456 -12.40 28.78 -15.09
C SER A 456 -11.70 27.55 -15.65
N ARG A 457 -12.43 26.78 -16.45
CA ARG A 457 -11.88 25.74 -17.32
C ARG A 457 -12.23 26.07 -18.77
N ALA A 458 -11.47 25.48 -19.67
CA ALA A 458 -11.81 25.52 -21.07
C ALA A 458 -13.01 24.61 -21.37
N ALA A 459 -13.87 25.08 -22.28
CA ALA A 459 -15.00 24.33 -22.82
C ALA A 459 -14.80 24.13 -24.32
N LEU A 460 -15.29 23.02 -24.87
CA LEU A 460 -15.15 22.75 -26.30
C LEU A 460 -16.30 23.37 -27.09
N TRP A 461 -16.02 23.89 -28.28
CA TRP A 461 -17.05 24.37 -29.21
C TRP A 461 -18.02 23.25 -29.61
N SER A 462 -17.51 22.01 -29.72
CA SER A 462 -18.30 20.80 -29.99
C SER A 462 -19.35 20.51 -28.90
N GLN A 463 -19.14 20.98 -27.67
CA GLN A 463 -20.08 20.82 -26.56
C GLN A 463 -21.24 21.82 -26.60
N LEU A 464 -21.22 22.81 -27.50
CA LEU A 464 -22.31 23.76 -27.69
C LEU A 464 -23.40 23.12 -28.57
N GLY A 465 -24.55 22.81 -27.95
CA GLY A 465 -25.64 22.04 -28.56
C GLY A 465 -26.66 22.87 -29.34
N SER A 466 -26.72 24.19 -29.13
CA SER A 466 -27.68 25.06 -29.81
C SER A 466 -26.99 26.19 -30.58
N GLU A 467 -27.65 26.67 -31.65
CA GLU A 467 -27.18 27.83 -32.41
C GLU A 467 -27.10 29.08 -31.53
N HIS A 468 -28.06 29.27 -30.63
CA HIS A 468 -28.08 30.35 -29.63
C HIS A 468 -26.86 30.33 -28.70
N GLN A 469 -26.42 29.15 -28.26
CA GLN A 469 -25.19 29.01 -27.46
C GLN A 469 -23.96 29.45 -28.27
N ARG A 470 -23.86 29.02 -29.53
CA ARG A 470 -22.75 29.39 -30.41
C ARG A 470 -22.73 30.87 -30.70
N GLN A 471 -23.89 31.48 -30.97
CA GLN A 471 -24.04 32.93 -31.17
C GLN A 471 -23.60 33.72 -29.93
N LEU A 472 -24.01 33.31 -28.72
CA LEU A 472 -23.60 33.99 -27.50
C LEU A 472 -22.09 33.84 -27.24
N VAL A 473 -21.55 32.63 -27.37
CA VAL A 473 -20.10 32.40 -27.21
C VAL A 473 -19.32 33.20 -28.26
N GLN A 474 -19.76 33.21 -29.52
CA GLN A 474 -19.15 34.00 -30.58
C GLN A 474 -19.19 35.49 -30.25
N ALA A 475 -20.34 36.04 -29.84
CA ALA A 475 -20.45 37.44 -29.44
C ALA A 475 -19.51 37.80 -28.28
N LEU A 476 -19.34 36.90 -27.31
CA LEU A 476 -18.39 37.08 -26.20
C LEU A 476 -16.93 36.94 -26.65
N VAL A 477 -16.63 36.09 -27.64
CA VAL A 477 -15.29 35.96 -28.25
C VAL A 477 -14.96 37.18 -29.11
N ASP A 478 -15.88 37.65 -29.95
CA ASP A 478 -15.74 38.84 -30.80
C ASP A 478 -15.50 40.09 -29.95
N ASN A 479 -16.11 40.14 -28.77
CA ASN A 479 -15.90 41.19 -27.78
C ASN A 479 -14.77 40.89 -26.78
N ARG A 480 -13.97 39.83 -27.01
CA ARG A 480 -12.79 39.42 -26.22
C ARG A 480 -13.05 39.20 -24.71
N LEU A 481 -14.27 38.83 -24.36
CA LEU A 481 -14.64 38.36 -23.02
C LEU A 481 -14.36 36.86 -22.86
N LEU A 482 -14.36 36.13 -23.97
CA LEU A 482 -13.89 34.75 -24.09
C LEU A 482 -12.71 34.68 -25.05
N VAL A 483 -11.84 33.67 -24.87
CA VAL A 483 -10.69 33.41 -25.75
C VAL A 483 -10.82 32.00 -26.32
N SER A 484 -10.84 31.91 -27.64
CA SER A 484 -10.72 30.64 -28.36
C SER A 484 -9.28 30.12 -28.28
N HIS A 485 -9.13 28.86 -27.92
CA HIS A 485 -7.86 28.14 -27.84
C HIS A 485 -8.16 26.64 -27.93
N LEU A 486 -7.18 25.80 -27.66
CA LEU A 486 -7.30 24.38 -27.95
C LEU A 486 -7.07 23.54 -26.71
N VAL A 487 -7.90 22.52 -26.55
CA VAL A 487 -7.99 21.69 -25.36
C VAL A 487 -7.82 20.24 -25.79
N GLY A 488 -6.62 19.68 -25.58
CA GLY A 488 -6.33 18.29 -25.92
C GLY A 488 -6.53 17.97 -27.40
N ASP A 489 -6.05 18.86 -28.28
CA ASP A 489 -6.33 18.82 -29.71
C ASP A 489 -7.82 18.98 -30.04
N GLU A 490 -8.61 19.84 -29.38
CA GLU A 490 -9.97 20.21 -29.85
C GLU A 490 -10.29 21.72 -29.72
N PRO A 491 -11.05 22.36 -30.67
CA PRO A 491 -11.48 23.75 -30.58
C PRO A 491 -12.23 24.01 -29.29
N GLY A 492 -11.63 24.84 -28.44
CA GLY A 492 -12.22 25.27 -27.19
C GLY A 492 -12.25 26.78 -27.02
N PHE A 493 -12.88 27.20 -25.95
CA PHE A 493 -12.96 28.57 -25.50
C PHE A 493 -12.88 28.60 -23.97
N SER A 494 -12.28 29.64 -23.42
CA SER A 494 -12.21 29.91 -21.97
C SER A 494 -12.55 31.36 -21.70
N LEU A 495 -12.71 31.72 -20.43
CA LEU A 495 -12.74 33.13 -20.05
C LEU A 495 -11.44 33.82 -20.47
N ALA A 496 -11.57 35.05 -20.95
CA ALA A 496 -10.41 35.91 -21.18
C ALA A 496 -9.73 36.30 -19.86
N HIS A 497 -10.52 36.46 -18.79
CA HIS A 497 -10.02 36.77 -17.45
C HIS A 497 -10.99 36.24 -16.36
N GLU A 498 -10.45 35.69 -15.27
CA GLU A 498 -11.27 35.15 -14.16
C GLU A 498 -12.01 36.24 -13.36
N ALA A 499 -11.62 37.51 -13.53
CA ALA A 499 -12.34 38.65 -12.95
C ALA A 499 -13.82 38.67 -13.36
N LEU A 500 -14.16 38.14 -14.54
CA LEU A 500 -15.55 37.96 -14.97
C LEU A 500 -16.36 37.12 -13.98
N LEU A 501 -15.77 36.09 -13.36
CA LEU A 501 -16.46 35.25 -12.37
C LEU A 501 -16.74 35.99 -11.06
N ARG A 502 -15.95 37.01 -10.73
CA ARG A 502 -16.04 37.76 -9.47
C ARG A 502 -16.80 39.09 -9.59
N ARG A 503 -16.80 39.70 -10.77
CA ARG A 503 -17.30 41.08 -10.98
C ARG A 503 -18.44 41.20 -11.96
N TRP A 504 -18.73 40.18 -12.78
CA TRP A 504 -19.94 40.18 -13.61
C TRP A 504 -21.14 39.75 -12.75
N PRO A 505 -22.14 40.62 -12.47
CA PRO A 505 -23.20 40.31 -11.50
C PRO A 505 -23.93 39.01 -11.77
N ARG A 506 -24.21 38.70 -13.04
CA ARG A 506 -24.86 37.43 -13.43
C ARG A 506 -23.99 36.21 -13.21
N ALA A 507 -22.68 36.31 -13.44
CA ALA A 507 -21.76 35.21 -13.15
C ALA A 507 -21.69 34.95 -11.64
N VAL A 508 -21.56 36.00 -10.83
CA VAL A 508 -21.53 35.91 -9.36
C VAL A 508 -22.80 35.27 -8.82
N GLU A 509 -23.97 35.75 -9.27
CA GLU A 509 -25.26 35.21 -8.85
C GLU A 509 -25.42 33.74 -9.30
N TRP A 510 -25.05 33.43 -10.54
CA TRP A 510 -25.11 32.06 -11.06
C TRP A 510 -24.20 31.12 -10.28
N ILE A 511 -22.96 31.54 -9.97
CA ILE A 511 -22.02 30.77 -9.14
C ILE A 511 -22.59 30.52 -7.75
N HIS A 512 -23.16 31.55 -7.13
CA HIS A 512 -23.77 31.44 -5.80
C HIS A 512 -24.91 30.41 -5.81
N GLN A 513 -25.80 30.47 -6.80
CA GLN A 513 -26.91 29.53 -6.96
C GLN A 513 -26.46 28.09 -7.24
N HIS A 514 -25.37 27.89 -7.98
CA HIS A 514 -24.95 26.57 -8.47
C HIS A 514 -23.70 26.02 -7.78
N ARG A 515 -23.21 26.65 -6.71
CA ARG A 515 -21.96 26.28 -6.03
C ARG A 515 -21.89 24.80 -5.65
N TYR A 516 -23.00 24.24 -5.18
CA TYR A 516 -23.11 22.82 -4.83
C TYR A 516 -22.85 21.90 -6.05
N ASN A 517 -23.49 22.20 -7.18
CA ASN A 517 -23.36 21.43 -8.41
C ASN A 517 -21.98 21.58 -9.06
N ILE A 518 -21.41 22.80 -9.06
CA ILE A 518 -20.04 23.06 -9.54
C ILE A 518 -19.04 22.21 -8.76
N LYS A 519 -19.22 22.11 -7.43
CA LYS A 519 -18.36 21.29 -6.57
C LYS A 519 -18.42 19.81 -6.93
N ILE A 520 -19.63 19.27 -7.07
CA ILE A 520 -19.83 17.86 -7.44
C ILE A 520 -19.23 17.59 -8.82
N LYS A 521 -19.50 18.46 -9.79
CA LYS A 521 -19.01 18.34 -11.17
C LYS A 521 -17.49 18.32 -11.22
N SER A 522 -16.83 19.27 -10.57
CA SER A 522 -15.37 19.40 -10.58
C SER A 522 -14.70 18.16 -9.99
N ARG A 523 -15.20 17.68 -8.84
CA ARG A 523 -14.71 16.44 -8.21
C ARG A 523 -14.94 15.21 -9.09
N LEU A 524 -16.09 15.14 -9.76
CA LEU A 524 -16.44 14.05 -10.66
C LEU A 524 -15.53 14.01 -11.89
N SER A 525 -15.29 15.15 -12.53
CA SER A 525 -14.41 15.25 -13.71
C SER A 525 -12.99 14.78 -13.37
N LEU A 526 -12.41 15.30 -12.28
CA LEU A 526 -11.06 14.91 -11.83
C LEU A 526 -10.97 13.42 -11.47
N ALA A 527 -11.99 12.88 -10.80
CA ALA A 527 -12.03 11.45 -10.45
C ALA A 527 -12.18 10.55 -11.69
N ALA A 528 -12.95 10.98 -12.69
CA ALA A 528 -13.13 10.25 -13.95
C ALA A 528 -11.82 10.24 -14.76
N GLU A 529 -11.12 11.37 -14.86
CA GLU A 529 -9.81 11.45 -15.51
C GLU A 529 -8.78 10.53 -14.84
N ARG A 530 -8.71 10.54 -13.51
CA ARG A 530 -7.83 9.65 -12.76
C ARG A 530 -8.18 8.17 -12.97
N TRP A 531 -9.47 7.83 -13.01
CA TRP A 531 -9.90 6.46 -13.29
C TRP A 531 -9.49 6.01 -14.70
N LEU A 532 -9.54 6.90 -15.69
CA LEU A 532 -9.05 6.63 -17.05
C LEU A 532 -7.52 6.48 -17.10
N SER A 533 -6.76 7.34 -16.43
CA SER A 533 -5.29 7.25 -16.38
C SER A 533 -4.82 5.94 -15.75
N GLU A 534 -5.60 5.39 -14.82
CA GLU A 534 -5.37 4.11 -14.14
C GLU A 534 -6.00 2.92 -14.88
N LYS A 535 -6.21 3.05 -16.21
CA LYS A 535 -6.72 1.99 -17.10
C LYS A 535 -8.05 1.38 -16.64
N GLU A 536 -8.96 2.23 -16.17
CA GLU A 536 -10.30 1.85 -15.73
C GLU A 536 -10.35 0.89 -14.53
N ALA A 537 -9.32 0.89 -13.68
CA ALA A 537 -9.24 0.02 -12.50
C ALA A 537 -10.43 0.19 -11.53
N LYS A 538 -10.93 -0.93 -10.98
CA LYS A 538 -12.17 -0.98 -10.19
C LYS A 538 -12.02 -0.24 -8.86
N GLU A 539 -10.81 -0.14 -8.32
CA GLU A 539 -10.47 0.49 -7.05
C GLU A 539 -10.75 1.99 -7.05
N PHE A 540 -10.69 2.61 -8.23
CA PHE A 540 -10.94 4.04 -8.42
C PHE A 540 -12.41 4.37 -8.70
N LEU A 541 -13.32 3.38 -8.78
CA LEU A 541 -14.76 3.63 -8.96
C LEU A 541 -15.38 4.29 -7.72
N ILE A 542 -16.24 5.29 -7.94
CA ILE A 542 -16.99 6.02 -6.90
C ILE A 542 -17.60 5.06 -5.86
N PRO A 543 -17.29 5.22 -4.55
CA PRO A 543 -17.86 4.40 -3.49
C PRO A 543 -19.36 4.67 -3.31
N ASP A 544 -20.07 3.67 -2.77
CA ASP A 544 -21.47 3.79 -2.39
C ASP A 544 -21.68 4.88 -1.32
N GLY A 545 -22.81 5.59 -1.40
CA GLY A 545 -23.18 6.64 -0.43
C GLY A 545 -23.29 8.02 -1.08
N LYS A 546 -23.03 9.07 -0.29
CA LYS A 546 -23.18 10.47 -0.71
C LYS A 546 -22.45 10.82 -2.03
N PRO A 547 -21.19 10.39 -2.28
CA PRO A 547 -20.50 10.71 -3.53
C PRO A 547 -21.18 10.14 -4.78
N LEU A 548 -21.68 8.90 -4.73
CA LEU A 548 -22.39 8.28 -5.85
C LEU A 548 -23.81 8.82 -6.02
N PHE A 549 -24.47 9.23 -4.92
CA PHE A 549 -25.75 9.93 -4.99
C PHE A 549 -25.60 11.28 -5.68
N GLU A 550 -24.65 12.09 -5.24
CA GLU A 550 -24.31 13.39 -5.84
C GLU A 550 -23.95 13.26 -7.32
N ALA A 551 -23.18 12.24 -7.69
CA ALA A 551 -22.82 11.96 -9.08
C ALA A 551 -24.04 11.59 -9.96
N LYS A 552 -25.08 10.96 -9.40
CA LYS A 552 -26.33 10.67 -10.11
C LYS A 552 -27.29 11.86 -10.14
N GLU A 553 -27.30 12.64 -9.08
CA GLU A 553 -28.10 13.87 -9.00
C GLU A 553 -27.63 14.84 -10.10
N ILE A 554 -26.31 14.97 -10.28
CA ILE A 554 -25.76 15.78 -11.36
C ILE A 554 -25.95 15.15 -12.75
N GLU A 555 -26.01 13.82 -12.87
CA GLU A 555 -26.35 13.12 -14.12
C GLU A 555 -27.76 13.49 -14.62
N GLN A 556 -28.69 13.79 -13.70
CA GLN A 556 -30.06 14.24 -14.02
C GLN A 556 -30.17 15.74 -14.25
N ASN A 557 -29.11 16.50 -13.95
CA ASN A 557 -29.10 17.94 -14.09
C ASN A 557 -28.77 18.35 -15.54
N SER A 558 -29.79 18.78 -16.28
CA SER A 558 -29.66 19.21 -17.68
C SER A 558 -28.68 20.38 -17.90
N LEU A 559 -28.41 21.18 -16.86
CA LEU A 559 -27.47 22.30 -16.94
C LEU A 559 -26.02 21.84 -16.90
N PHE A 560 -25.69 20.85 -16.06
CA PHE A 560 -24.33 20.31 -15.87
C PHE A 560 -24.13 19.02 -16.67
N ALA A 561 -24.24 19.12 -18.00
CA ALA A 561 -24.05 17.97 -18.89
C ALA A 561 -22.72 17.22 -18.62
N LEU A 562 -22.82 15.90 -18.56
CA LEU A 562 -21.69 15.00 -18.33
C LEU A 562 -21.11 14.52 -19.67
N SER A 563 -19.78 14.44 -19.76
CA SER A 563 -19.08 13.81 -20.89
C SER A 563 -19.34 12.30 -20.93
N GLU A 564 -19.09 11.67 -22.08
CA GLU A 564 -19.23 10.22 -22.24
C GLU A 564 -18.39 9.46 -21.20
N ASN A 565 -17.18 9.94 -20.90
CA ASN A 565 -16.30 9.33 -19.91
C ASN A 565 -16.83 9.44 -18.48
N GLU A 566 -17.38 10.60 -18.10
CA GLU A 566 -18.00 10.78 -16.77
C GLU A 566 -19.29 9.97 -16.63
N GLN A 567 -20.08 9.88 -17.70
CA GLN A 567 -21.26 9.01 -17.76
C GLN A 567 -20.84 7.55 -17.64
N ARG A 568 -19.83 7.09 -18.39
CA ARG A 568 -19.27 5.73 -18.26
C ARG A 568 -18.77 5.46 -16.85
N TYR A 569 -18.08 6.40 -16.23
CA TYR A 569 -17.59 6.29 -14.87
C TYR A 569 -18.76 6.14 -13.87
N ILE A 570 -19.80 6.97 -13.96
CA ILE A 570 -21.01 6.85 -13.14
C ILE A 570 -21.75 5.55 -13.43
N GLN A 571 -21.86 5.13 -14.68
CA GLN A 571 -22.51 3.89 -15.07
C GLN A 571 -21.77 2.68 -14.51
N GLN A 572 -20.44 2.62 -14.60
CA GLN A 572 -19.63 1.54 -14.05
C GLN A 572 -19.69 1.53 -12.52
N SER A 573 -19.59 2.69 -11.86
CA SER A 573 -19.77 2.82 -10.41
C SER A 573 -21.19 2.43 -9.98
N SER A 574 -22.20 2.80 -10.76
CA SER A 574 -23.60 2.44 -10.53
C SER A 574 -23.86 0.97 -10.76
N LYS A 575 -23.22 0.35 -11.75
CA LYS A 575 -23.30 -1.09 -12.02
C LYS A 575 -22.61 -1.87 -10.91
N ARG A 576 -21.45 -1.42 -10.42
CA ARG A 576 -20.79 -1.99 -9.24
C ARG A 576 -21.65 -1.84 -7.98
N SER A 577 -22.22 -0.66 -7.75
CA SER A 577 -23.17 -0.39 -6.65
C SER A 577 -24.41 -1.26 -6.74
N ARG A 578 -25.06 -1.33 -7.91
CA ARG A 578 -26.21 -2.19 -8.18
C ARG A 578 -25.85 -3.64 -8.01
N ASN A 579 -24.71 -4.11 -8.52
CA ASN A 579 -24.26 -5.49 -8.33
C ASN A 579 -23.93 -5.78 -6.88
N ARG A 580 -23.30 -4.85 -6.14
CA ARG A 580 -23.08 -5.01 -4.69
C ARG A 580 -24.38 -4.98 -3.90
N LYS A 581 -25.35 -4.16 -4.29
CA LYS A 581 -26.69 -4.12 -3.70
C LYS A 581 -27.52 -5.32 -4.10
N LEU A 582 -27.38 -5.84 -5.32
CA LEU A 582 -28.04 -7.06 -5.81
C LEU A 582 -27.38 -8.28 -5.19
N ILE A 583 -26.06 -8.30 -4.98
CA ILE A 583 -25.39 -9.34 -4.21
C ILE A 583 -25.84 -9.20 -2.77
N LYS A 584 -25.81 -8.02 -2.16
CA LYS A 584 -26.29 -7.82 -0.77
C LYS A 584 -27.78 -8.15 -0.63
N HIS A 585 -28.63 -7.78 -1.58
CA HIS A 585 -30.07 -8.08 -1.59
C HIS A 585 -30.33 -9.51 -2.03
N ALA A 586 -29.52 -10.14 -2.86
CA ALA A 586 -29.61 -11.57 -3.17
C ALA A 586 -29.07 -12.38 -2.02
N THR A 587 -28.11 -11.88 -1.24
CA THR A 587 -27.65 -12.43 0.03
C THR A 587 -28.70 -12.21 1.09
N VAL A 588 -29.34 -11.05 1.18
CA VAL A 588 -30.45 -10.77 2.11
C VAL A 588 -31.72 -11.50 1.69
N ALA A 589 -32.01 -11.63 0.39
CA ALA A 589 -33.15 -12.37 -0.15
C ALA A 589 -32.87 -13.86 -0.16
N SER A 590 -31.62 -14.32 -0.32
CA SER A 590 -31.25 -15.71 -0.06
C SER A 590 -31.30 -15.96 1.43
N LEU A 591 -30.90 -15.03 2.30
CA LEU A 591 -31.08 -15.13 3.75
C LEU A 591 -32.56 -15.07 4.13
N ALA A 592 -33.39 -14.28 3.43
CA ALA A 592 -34.84 -14.14 3.63
C ALA A 592 -35.60 -15.34 3.07
N LEU A 593 -35.14 -15.90 1.96
CA LEU A 593 -35.63 -17.14 1.35
C LEU A 593 -35.14 -18.32 2.17
N LEU A 594 -33.94 -18.28 2.74
CA LEU A 594 -33.42 -19.25 3.70
C LEU A 594 -34.14 -19.11 5.04
N THR A 595 -34.59 -17.91 5.43
CA THR A 595 -35.43 -17.73 6.63
C THR A 595 -36.90 -17.99 6.36
N MET A 596 -37.41 -17.84 5.13
CA MET A 596 -38.75 -18.28 4.73
C MET A 596 -38.77 -19.77 4.46
N LEU A 597 -37.70 -20.35 3.90
CA LEU A 597 -37.45 -21.79 3.88
C LEU A 597 -37.24 -22.25 5.31
N SER A 598 -36.53 -21.51 6.16
CA SER A 598 -36.39 -21.84 7.58
C SER A 598 -37.75 -21.80 8.22
N VAL A 599 -38.58 -20.78 8.05
CA VAL A 599 -39.93 -20.65 8.64
C VAL A 599 -40.93 -21.63 8.04
N ALA A 600 -40.85 -21.93 6.75
CA ALA A 600 -41.66 -22.97 6.10
C ALA A 600 -41.17 -24.37 6.49
N MET A 601 -39.86 -24.55 6.65
CA MET A 601 -39.23 -25.68 7.33
C MET A 601 -39.46 -25.60 8.82
N THR A 602 -39.86 -24.48 9.44
CA THR A 602 -40.23 -24.30 10.86
C THR A 602 -41.71 -24.60 11.02
N TRP A 603 -42.53 -24.43 9.99
CA TRP A 603 -43.89 -24.95 9.97
C TRP A 603 -43.89 -26.46 9.67
N ARG A 604 -43.03 -26.91 8.74
CA ARG A 604 -42.71 -28.34 8.57
C ARG A 604 -41.90 -28.91 9.74
N SER A 605 -41.15 -28.08 10.47
CA SER A 605 -40.36 -28.46 11.64
C SER A 605 -41.23 -28.41 12.86
N VAL A 606 -42.19 -27.54 13.10
CA VAL A 606 -43.12 -27.76 14.22
C VAL A 606 -43.88 -29.10 14.02
N GLU A 607 -44.16 -29.43 12.75
CA GLU A 607 -44.38 -30.78 12.18
C GLU A 607 -43.38 -31.91 12.60
N ALA A 608 -42.11 -31.61 12.41
CA ALA A 608 -40.97 -32.51 12.46
C ALA A 608 -40.07 -32.33 13.68
N GLU A 609 -40.39 -31.45 14.64
CA GLU A 609 -39.70 -30.97 15.85
C GLU A 609 -40.29 -31.75 17.01
N GLN A 610 -41.60 -32.01 16.97
CA GLN A 610 -42.16 -33.18 17.67
C GLN A 610 -41.52 -34.49 17.20
N ARG A 611 -41.15 -34.63 15.91
CA ARG A 611 -40.43 -35.82 15.40
C ARG A 611 -38.89 -35.74 15.48
N ALA A 612 -38.31 -34.57 15.77
CA ALA A 612 -36.87 -34.32 15.75
C ALA A 612 -36.33 -34.14 17.15
N GLU A 613 -37.11 -33.63 18.11
CA GLU A 613 -36.83 -33.83 19.54
C GLU A 613 -36.83 -35.32 19.87
N GLU A 614 -37.77 -36.11 19.30
CA GLU A 614 -37.73 -37.57 19.39
C GLU A 614 -36.45 -38.17 18.76
N ARG A 615 -35.96 -37.63 17.62
CA ARG A 615 -34.71 -38.12 16.99
C ARG A 615 -33.43 -37.62 17.67
N ARG A 616 -33.43 -36.42 18.26
CA ARG A 616 -32.29 -35.82 18.98
C ARG A 616 -32.15 -36.50 20.35
N ALA A 617 -33.25 -36.68 21.07
CA ALA A 617 -33.28 -37.53 22.27
C ALA A 617 -32.90 -38.99 21.94
N GLN A 618 -33.29 -39.55 20.80
CA GLN A 618 -32.81 -40.87 20.37
C GLN A 618 -31.32 -40.88 20.02
N ALA A 619 -30.77 -39.83 19.41
CA ALA A 619 -29.35 -39.73 19.04
C ALA A 619 -28.45 -39.50 20.26
N ASP A 620 -28.83 -38.61 21.19
CA ASP A 620 -28.11 -38.35 22.43
C ASP A 620 -28.17 -39.57 23.37
N ASN A 621 -29.33 -40.22 23.51
CA ASN A 621 -29.43 -41.49 24.25
C ASN A 621 -28.64 -42.61 23.58
N LEU A 622 -28.61 -42.68 22.24
CA LEU A 622 -27.82 -43.67 21.51
C LEU A 622 -26.31 -43.40 21.65
N LEU A 623 -25.86 -42.15 21.61
CA LEU A 623 -24.46 -41.79 21.82
C LEU A 623 -24.03 -41.99 23.28
N GLY A 624 -24.90 -41.65 24.24
CA GLY A 624 -24.72 -41.99 25.66
C GLY A 624 -24.61 -43.49 25.89
N PHE A 625 -25.48 -44.30 25.27
CA PHE A 625 -25.38 -45.76 25.28
C PHE A 625 -24.08 -46.25 24.59
N MET A 626 -23.71 -45.67 23.45
CA MET A 626 -22.52 -46.08 22.69
C MET A 626 -21.22 -45.83 23.45
N VAL A 627 -21.11 -44.70 24.14
CA VAL A 627 -19.89 -44.29 24.84
C VAL A 627 -19.90 -44.71 26.32
N GLY A 628 -21.06 -45.11 26.86
CA GLY A 628 -21.21 -45.76 28.16
C GLY A 628 -21.29 -47.29 28.04
N GLU A 629 -22.51 -47.83 28.02
CA GLU A 629 -22.76 -49.29 28.11
C GLU A 629 -22.14 -50.11 26.97
N PHE A 630 -22.12 -49.60 25.74
CA PHE A 630 -21.48 -50.29 24.62
C PHE A 630 -19.96 -50.19 24.67
N ALA A 631 -19.42 -49.07 25.18
CA ALA A 631 -18.00 -48.94 25.43
C ALA A 631 -17.55 -49.96 26.49
N ASP A 632 -18.35 -50.21 27.53
CA ASP A 632 -18.09 -51.28 28.51
C ASP A 632 -17.98 -52.66 27.85
N LYS A 633 -18.89 -53.00 26.93
CA LYS A 633 -18.78 -54.26 26.17
C LYS A 633 -17.56 -54.31 25.26
N LEU A 634 -17.14 -53.18 24.69
CA LEU A 634 -15.91 -53.11 23.90
C LEU A 634 -14.65 -53.25 24.77
N ARG A 635 -14.69 -52.79 26.02
CA ARG A 635 -13.63 -53.02 27.03
C ARG A 635 -13.49 -54.50 27.34
N GLU A 636 -14.61 -55.20 27.60
CA GLU A 636 -14.62 -56.64 27.85
C GLU A 636 -14.04 -57.44 26.66
N LEU A 637 -14.27 -56.98 25.44
CA LEU A 637 -13.75 -57.60 24.21
C LEU A 637 -12.35 -57.12 23.80
N GLY A 638 -11.74 -56.19 24.54
CA GLY A 638 -10.40 -55.64 24.25
C GLY A 638 -10.29 -54.81 22.96
N ARG A 639 -11.40 -54.35 22.38
CA ARG A 639 -11.43 -53.63 21.08
C ARG A 639 -11.27 -52.12 21.24
N MET A 640 -10.07 -51.70 21.66
CA MET A 640 -9.72 -50.29 21.92
C MET A 640 -9.73 -49.41 20.67
N ASP A 641 -9.50 -50.00 19.49
CA ASP A 641 -9.58 -49.34 18.18
C ASP A 641 -11.02 -48.89 17.86
N LEU A 642 -12.00 -49.73 18.19
CA LEU A 642 -13.41 -49.40 18.00
C LEU A 642 -13.86 -48.36 19.01
N LEU A 643 -13.42 -48.49 20.27
CA LEU A 643 -13.72 -47.56 21.36
C LEU A 643 -13.24 -46.12 21.06
N GLU A 644 -12.07 -45.97 20.44
CA GLU A 644 -11.58 -44.68 19.94
C GLU A 644 -12.49 -44.11 18.84
N SER A 645 -12.83 -44.94 17.85
CA SER A 645 -13.61 -44.48 16.69
C SER A 645 -15.03 -44.01 17.06
N ILE A 646 -15.68 -44.69 18.00
CA ILE A 646 -17.02 -44.29 18.47
C ILE A 646 -16.95 -43.03 19.34
N SER A 647 -15.89 -42.89 20.13
CA SER A 647 -15.70 -41.74 21.02
C SER A 647 -15.31 -40.48 20.25
N ALA A 648 -14.45 -40.61 19.22
CA ALA A 648 -14.11 -39.52 18.31
C ALA A 648 -15.33 -39.03 17.52
N ARG A 649 -16.22 -39.95 17.12
CA ARG A 649 -17.50 -39.59 16.50
C ARG A 649 -18.45 -38.87 17.46
N ALA A 650 -18.50 -39.29 18.73
CA ALA A 650 -19.28 -38.59 19.74
C ALA A 650 -18.75 -37.16 19.95
N ILE A 651 -17.44 -36.96 20.06
CA ILE A 651 -16.86 -35.60 20.15
C ILE A 651 -17.14 -34.79 18.89
N SER A 652 -17.03 -35.38 17.70
CA SER A 652 -17.34 -34.71 16.44
C SER A 652 -18.80 -34.28 16.34
N HIS A 653 -19.73 -35.10 16.87
CA HIS A 653 -21.15 -34.79 16.88
C HIS A 653 -21.43 -33.50 17.67
N PHE A 654 -20.73 -33.30 18.78
CA PHE A 654 -20.92 -32.12 19.63
C PHE A 654 -19.90 -30.99 19.38
N SER A 655 -18.92 -31.14 18.49
CA SER A 655 -17.94 -30.09 18.16
C SER A 655 -18.36 -29.21 16.97
N GLU A 656 -19.28 -29.69 16.14
CA GLU A 656 -19.88 -28.90 15.05
C GLU A 656 -20.96 -27.90 15.54
N GLU A 657 -21.53 -28.11 16.73
CA GLU A 657 -22.50 -27.21 17.37
C GLU A 657 -21.85 -26.48 18.55
N SER A 658 -21.33 -25.27 18.30
CA SER A 658 -20.92 -24.34 19.35
C SER A 658 -22.16 -23.74 20.04
N SER A 659 -22.82 -24.48 20.94
CA SER A 659 -23.81 -23.91 21.85
C SER A 659 -23.10 -23.27 23.05
N ILE A 660 -23.34 -21.98 23.21
CA ILE A 660 -22.78 -21.10 24.25
C ILE A 660 -23.46 -21.33 25.62
N ASP A 661 -24.48 -22.18 25.68
CA ASP A 661 -25.09 -22.66 26.93
C ASP A 661 -24.65 -24.10 27.20
N GLY A 662 -24.05 -24.32 28.38
CA GLY A 662 -23.60 -25.62 28.87
C GLY A 662 -24.78 -26.51 29.22
N ASP A 663 -25.16 -27.38 28.29
CA ASP A 663 -26.03 -28.51 28.58
C ASP A 663 -25.21 -29.61 29.28
N PHE A 664 -25.52 -29.83 30.56
CA PHE A 664 -24.89 -30.85 31.41
C PHE A 664 -24.93 -32.24 30.78
N SER A 665 -26.01 -32.60 30.06
CA SER A 665 -26.13 -33.92 29.43
C SER A 665 -25.14 -34.11 28.29
N SER A 666 -25.05 -33.13 27.37
CA SER A 666 -24.04 -33.12 26.31
C SER A 666 -22.61 -33.10 26.87
N ASP A 667 -22.33 -32.27 27.88
CA ASP A 667 -20.99 -32.18 28.47
C ASP A 667 -20.59 -33.46 29.22
N LEU A 668 -21.55 -34.16 29.83
CA LEU A 668 -21.34 -35.48 30.40
C LEU A 668 -20.99 -36.51 29.32
N ILE A 669 -21.72 -36.57 28.20
CA ILE A 669 -21.44 -37.50 27.09
C ILE A 669 -20.06 -37.20 26.46
N LYS A 670 -19.71 -35.91 26.29
CA LYS A 670 -18.36 -35.50 25.83
C LYS A 670 -17.28 -35.95 26.81
N ALA A 671 -17.49 -35.79 28.12
CA ALA A 671 -16.54 -36.22 29.12
C ALA A 671 -16.36 -37.75 29.13
N MET A 672 -17.44 -38.52 28.98
CA MET A 672 -17.39 -39.98 28.80
C MET A 672 -16.55 -40.35 27.58
N ALA A 673 -16.75 -39.67 26.44
CA ALA A 673 -16.00 -39.92 25.21
C ALA A 673 -14.51 -39.57 25.37
N LEU A 674 -14.20 -38.48 26.06
CA LEU A 674 -12.82 -38.07 26.36
C LEU A 674 -12.12 -39.06 27.31
N ASN A 675 -12.84 -39.64 28.28
CA ASN A 675 -12.30 -40.67 29.15
C ASN A 675 -12.06 -41.99 28.39
N ALA A 676 -12.97 -42.37 27.50
CA ALA A 676 -12.78 -43.51 26.60
C ALA A 676 -11.58 -43.29 25.65
N ILE A 677 -11.40 -42.08 25.11
CA ILE A 677 -10.21 -41.71 24.33
C ILE A 677 -8.95 -41.77 25.20
N SER A 678 -9.01 -41.29 26.45
CA SER A 678 -7.90 -41.36 27.40
C SER A 678 -7.48 -42.81 27.62
N GLU A 679 -8.43 -43.72 27.80
CA GLU A 679 -8.19 -45.16 27.96
C GLU A 679 -7.58 -45.80 26.71
N SER A 680 -8.15 -45.56 25.53
CA SER A 680 -7.62 -46.09 24.27
C SER A 680 -6.24 -45.52 23.92
N ALA A 681 -6.04 -44.21 24.09
CA ALA A 681 -4.74 -43.56 23.91
C ALA A 681 -3.70 -44.08 24.91
N TYR A 682 -4.10 -44.35 26.15
CA TYR A 682 -3.24 -44.95 27.16
C TYR A 682 -2.80 -46.37 26.75
N SER A 683 -3.72 -47.19 26.22
CA SER A 683 -3.38 -48.53 25.70
C SER A 683 -2.31 -48.47 24.58
N ARG A 684 -2.30 -47.39 23.80
CA ARG A 684 -1.30 -47.11 22.73
C ARG A 684 -0.07 -46.37 23.25
N ARG A 685 0.04 -46.14 24.56
CA ARG A 685 1.09 -45.34 25.22
C ARG A 685 1.20 -43.89 24.71
N ASN A 686 0.12 -43.33 24.16
CA ASN A 686 0.07 -41.95 23.70
C ASN A 686 -0.27 -40.98 24.84
N TYR A 687 0.65 -40.82 25.79
CA TYR A 687 0.43 -40.03 27.00
C TYR A 687 0.02 -38.58 26.76
N ASN A 688 0.42 -37.97 25.65
CA ASN A 688 0.04 -36.60 25.30
C ASN A 688 -1.45 -36.48 24.99
N GLU A 689 -2.01 -37.46 24.30
CA GLU A 689 -3.43 -37.51 23.97
C GLU A 689 -4.26 -37.78 25.22
N VAL A 690 -3.80 -38.71 26.08
CA VAL A 690 -4.40 -38.96 27.40
C VAL A 690 -4.48 -37.68 28.23
N THR A 691 -3.36 -36.97 28.38
CA THR A 691 -3.31 -35.73 29.18
C THR A 691 -4.25 -34.66 28.61
N LYS A 692 -4.30 -34.48 27.29
CA LYS A 692 -5.18 -33.50 26.65
C LYS A 692 -6.66 -33.85 26.86
N ALA A 693 -7.03 -35.10 26.62
CA ALA A 693 -8.41 -35.54 26.76
C ALA A 693 -8.87 -35.45 28.23
N ALA A 694 -8.05 -35.91 29.17
CA ALA A 694 -8.31 -35.82 30.61
C ALA A 694 -8.45 -34.37 31.11
N ILE A 695 -7.56 -33.45 30.72
CA ILE A 695 -7.67 -32.03 31.10
C ILE A 695 -8.95 -31.40 30.53
N THR A 696 -9.31 -31.77 29.30
CA THR A 696 -10.53 -31.26 28.65
C THR A 696 -11.78 -31.77 29.39
N ALA A 697 -11.84 -33.05 29.73
CA ALA A 697 -12.94 -33.63 30.51
C ALA A 697 -13.05 -32.99 31.91
N ILE A 698 -11.92 -32.76 32.59
CA ILE A 698 -11.89 -32.03 33.87
C ILE A 698 -12.44 -30.61 33.68
N HIS A 699 -12.04 -29.89 32.64
CA HIS A 699 -12.53 -28.53 32.40
C HIS A 699 -14.05 -28.50 32.15
N LEU A 700 -14.56 -29.44 31.34
CA LEU A 700 -15.99 -29.56 31.03
C LEU A 700 -16.83 -29.85 32.27
N LEU A 701 -16.35 -30.69 33.19
CA LEU A 701 -17.13 -31.10 34.35
C LEU A 701 -16.90 -30.22 35.58
N SER A 702 -15.70 -29.65 35.78
CA SER A 702 -15.35 -28.84 36.96
C SER A 702 -16.06 -27.48 37.05
N GLN A 703 -16.68 -27.02 35.95
CA GLN A 703 -17.49 -25.79 35.93
C GLN A 703 -18.86 -25.95 36.61
N TYR A 704 -19.35 -27.19 36.76
CA TYR A 704 -20.63 -27.45 37.39
C TYR A 704 -20.47 -27.54 38.91
N ASN A 705 -21.31 -26.82 39.66
CA ASN A 705 -21.34 -26.96 41.11
C ASN A 705 -22.15 -28.22 41.45
N PHE A 706 -21.48 -29.31 41.79
CA PHE A 706 -22.08 -30.61 42.11
C PHE A 706 -22.87 -30.64 43.44
N GLU A 707 -23.36 -29.48 43.91
CA GLU A 707 -24.16 -29.40 45.12
C GLU A 707 -25.65 -29.67 44.90
N ASP A 708 -26.21 -29.33 43.72
CA ASP A 708 -27.68 -29.34 43.47
C ASP A 708 -28.17 -30.20 42.28
N GLU A 709 -27.37 -30.48 41.23
CA GLU A 709 -27.75 -31.30 40.05
C GLU A 709 -26.88 -32.57 39.92
N PHE A 710 -27.08 -33.52 40.82
CA PHE A 710 -26.15 -34.61 41.08
C PHE A 710 -26.52 -35.92 40.34
N THR A 711 -25.62 -36.45 39.50
CA THR A 711 -25.64 -37.86 39.05
C THR A 711 -24.36 -38.56 39.45
N VAL A 712 -24.48 -39.81 39.93
CA VAL A 712 -23.34 -40.68 40.27
C VAL A 712 -22.38 -40.77 39.07
N ASP A 713 -22.92 -40.85 37.86
CA ASP A 713 -22.13 -40.95 36.62
C ASP A 713 -21.25 -39.73 36.36
N ALA A 714 -21.73 -38.50 36.55
CA ALA A 714 -20.88 -37.32 36.32
C ALA A 714 -19.69 -37.25 37.28
N THR A 715 -19.89 -37.66 38.54
CA THR A 715 -18.81 -37.72 39.52
C THR A 715 -17.80 -38.81 39.18
N LYS A 716 -18.29 -39.98 38.73
CA LYS A 716 -17.44 -41.05 38.20
C LYS A 716 -16.60 -40.58 37.02
N GLN A 717 -17.19 -39.87 36.06
CA GLN A 717 -16.47 -39.39 34.88
C GLN A 717 -15.45 -38.31 35.21
N LEU A 718 -15.76 -37.39 36.13
CA LEU A 718 -14.77 -36.43 36.62
C LEU A 718 -13.63 -37.14 37.35
N GLY A 719 -13.95 -38.15 38.17
CA GLY A 719 -12.98 -38.99 38.83
C GLY A 719 -12.07 -39.75 37.86
N ALA A 720 -12.64 -40.41 36.85
CA ALA A 720 -11.92 -41.10 35.79
C ALA A 720 -10.98 -40.16 35.01
N ALA A 721 -11.38 -38.91 34.77
CA ALA A 721 -10.52 -37.92 34.12
C ALA A 721 -9.32 -37.55 35.00
N TYR A 722 -9.52 -37.34 36.31
CA TYR A 722 -8.41 -37.15 37.25
C TYR A 722 -7.53 -38.38 37.38
N PHE A 723 -8.11 -39.58 37.34
CA PHE A 723 -7.38 -40.84 37.33
C PHE A 723 -6.46 -40.92 36.12
N TRP A 724 -6.95 -40.71 34.88
CA TRP A 724 -6.09 -40.78 33.68
C TRP A 724 -4.97 -39.73 33.69
N LYS A 725 -5.25 -38.51 34.16
CA LYS A 725 -4.21 -37.50 34.35
C LYS A 725 -3.16 -37.96 35.37
N GLY A 726 -3.60 -38.50 36.50
CA GLY A 726 -2.73 -39.03 37.55
C GLY A 726 -1.92 -40.24 37.08
N GLN A 727 -2.52 -41.14 36.31
CA GLN A 727 -1.89 -42.35 35.78
C GLN A 727 -0.76 -42.01 34.82
N VAL A 728 -0.93 -41.00 33.95
CA VAL A 728 0.16 -40.53 33.09
C VAL A 728 1.33 -39.98 33.91
N HIS A 729 1.06 -39.20 34.96
CA HIS A 729 2.12 -38.71 35.85
C HIS A 729 2.79 -39.86 36.62
N PHE A 730 2.01 -40.84 37.08
CA PHE A 730 2.51 -42.03 37.75
C PHE A 730 3.46 -42.85 36.86
N ASP A 731 3.05 -43.15 35.62
CA ASP A 731 3.87 -43.86 34.63
C ASP A 731 5.17 -43.09 34.31
N LYS A 732 5.11 -41.75 34.30
CA LYS A 732 6.28 -40.88 34.13
C LYS A 732 7.14 -40.72 35.40
N HIS A 733 6.76 -41.39 36.49
CA HIS A 733 7.41 -41.31 37.81
C HIS A 733 7.36 -39.90 38.43
N GLU A 734 6.41 -39.07 38.00
CA GLU A 734 6.13 -37.72 38.50
C GLU A 734 5.17 -37.80 39.70
N TYR A 735 5.61 -38.50 40.75
CA TYR A 735 4.74 -38.94 41.85
C TYR A 735 4.03 -37.80 42.61
N GLU A 736 4.62 -36.60 42.68
CA GLU A 736 3.99 -35.45 43.34
C GLU A 736 2.78 -34.93 42.55
N ALA A 737 2.89 -34.86 41.22
CA ALA A 737 1.78 -34.49 40.34
C ALA A 737 0.71 -35.60 40.27
N ALA A 738 1.14 -36.86 40.37
CA ALA A 738 0.24 -38.01 40.50
C ALA A 738 -0.57 -37.93 41.82
N ILE A 739 0.08 -37.62 42.95
CA ILE A 739 -0.60 -37.41 44.25
C ILE A 739 -1.66 -36.32 44.13
N GLU A 740 -1.35 -35.19 43.51
CA GLU A 740 -2.33 -34.11 43.34
C GLU A 740 -3.57 -34.58 42.57
N SER A 741 -3.35 -35.25 41.43
CA SER A 741 -4.44 -35.73 40.57
C SER A 741 -5.27 -36.81 41.27
N PHE A 742 -4.64 -37.80 41.90
CA PHE A 742 -5.37 -38.84 42.64
C PHE A 742 -6.02 -38.33 43.92
N THR A 743 -5.48 -37.29 44.56
CA THR A 743 -6.15 -36.62 45.68
C THR A 743 -7.40 -35.89 45.21
N ASN A 744 -7.37 -35.26 44.03
CA ASN A 744 -8.56 -34.63 43.46
C ASN A 744 -9.60 -35.67 43.03
N TYR A 745 -9.18 -36.81 42.47
CA TYR A 745 -10.04 -37.96 42.25
C TYR A 745 -10.71 -38.40 43.57
N TYR A 746 -9.93 -38.71 44.60
CA TYR A 746 -10.44 -39.09 45.92
C TYR A 746 -11.46 -38.08 46.47
N LYS A 747 -11.10 -36.79 46.51
CA LYS A 747 -11.99 -35.73 47.03
C LYS A 747 -13.29 -35.59 46.25
N SER A 748 -13.24 -35.79 44.92
CA SER A 748 -14.46 -35.71 44.09
C SER A 748 -15.44 -36.83 44.44
N ILE A 749 -14.94 -38.06 44.63
CA ILE A 749 -15.77 -39.22 44.98
C ILE A 749 -16.18 -39.20 46.47
N GLU A 750 -15.29 -38.79 47.38
CA GLU A 750 -15.59 -38.72 48.83
C GLU A 750 -16.75 -37.77 49.12
N ARG A 751 -16.76 -36.58 48.50
CA ARG A 751 -17.87 -35.62 48.64
C ARG A 751 -19.20 -36.20 48.18
N ALA A 752 -19.19 -36.96 47.10
CA ALA A 752 -20.33 -37.68 46.57
C ALA A 752 -20.81 -38.80 47.51
N GLN A 753 -19.87 -39.58 48.05
CA GLN A 753 -20.14 -40.71 48.94
C GLN A 753 -20.72 -40.27 50.29
N VAL A 754 -20.33 -39.10 50.81
CA VAL A 754 -20.95 -38.52 52.03
C VAL A 754 -22.44 -38.24 51.83
N LYS A 755 -22.85 -37.80 50.64
CA LYS A 755 -24.26 -37.53 50.32
C LYS A 755 -25.04 -38.80 49.98
N HIS A 756 -24.38 -39.79 49.38
CA HIS A 756 -24.96 -41.07 48.95
C HIS A 756 -24.23 -42.25 49.59
N PRO A 757 -24.32 -42.42 50.92
CA PRO A 757 -23.53 -43.41 51.67
C PRO A 757 -23.85 -44.86 51.28
N ASP A 758 -25.02 -45.11 50.69
CA ASP A 758 -25.47 -46.45 50.31
C ASP A 758 -25.08 -46.85 48.88
N SER A 759 -24.60 -45.93 48.03
CA SER A 759 -24.22 -46.24 46.64
C SER A 759 -23.02 -47.18 46.61
N ASN A 760 -23.23 -48.36 46.02
CA ASN A 760 -22.17 -49.35 45.89
C ASN A 760 -21.12 -48.88 44.88
N GLU A 761 -21.54 -48.18 43.84
CA GLU A 761 -20.69 -47.65 42.76
C GLU A 761 -19.69 -46.61 43.29
N LEU A 762 -20.14 -45.69 44.15
CA LEU A 762 -19.25 -44.70 44.76
C LEU A 762 -18.27 -45.32 45.76
N ILE A 763 -18.67 -46.38 46.47
CA ILE A 763 -17.77 -47.15 47.34
C ILE A 763 -16.65 -47.79 46.51
N ILE A 764 -17.00 -48.38 45.36
CA ILE A 764 -16.05 -49.00 44.44
C ILE A 764 -15.08 -47.95 43.88
N GLU A 765 -15.58 -46.80 43.41
CA GLU A 765 -14.75 -45.73 42.86
C GLU A 765 -13.82 -45.10 43.90
N LEU A 766 -14.30 -44.93 45.13
CA LEU A 766 -13.46 -44.48 46.24
C LEU A 766 -12.34 -45.48 46.53
N SER A 767 -12.63 -46.78 46.43
CA SER A 767 -11.61 -47.82 46.57
C SER A 767 -10.54 -47.75 45.48
N TYR A 768 -10.90 -47.39 44.24
CA TYR A 768 -9.93 -47.20 43.15
C TYR A 768 -9.05 -45.98 43.37
N ALA A 769 -9.61 -44.87 43.87
CA ALA A 769 -8.85 -43.69 44.25
C ALA A 769 -7.86 -44.00 45.40
N GLU A 770 -8.30 -44.72 46.43
CA GLU A 770 -7.46 -45.20 47.53
C GLU A 770 -6.33 -46.13 47.03
N ASN A 771 -6.65 -47.09 46.15
CA ASN A 771 -5.65 -47.98 45.55
C ASN A 771 -4.60 -47.19 44.74
N SER A 772 -5.04 -46.19 43.98
CA SER A 772 -4.17 -45.33 43.19
C SER A 772 -3.20 -44.54 44.07
N LEU A 773 -3.69 -43.89 45.14
CA LEU A 773 -2.83 -43.21 46.13
C LEU A 773 -1.86 -44.17 46.83
N GLY A 774 -2.35 -45.37 47.20
CA GLY A 774 -1.53 -46.43 47.78
C GLY A 774 -0.35 -46.81 46.87
N SER A 775 -0.60 -46.97 45.56
CA SER A 775 0.43 -47.29 44.57
C SER A 775 1.51 -46.21 44.47
N VAL A 776 1.13 -44.92 44.57
CA VAL A 776 2.11 -43.82 44.55
C VAL A 776 2.97 -43.84 45.81
N TYR A 777 2.36 -43.98 46.99
CA TYR A 777 3.12 -44.02 48.24
C TYR A 777 4.01 -45.26 48.36
N PHE A 778 3.58 -46.38 47.78
CA PHE A 778 4.40 -47.59 47.69
C PHE A 778 5.68 -47.35 46.88
N ASN A 779 5.55 -46.72 45.71
CA ASN A 779 6.69 -46.37 44.87
C ASN A 779 7.60 -45.29 45.49
N LEU A 780 7.03 -44.37 46.27
CA LEU A 780 7.78 -43.42 47.10
C LEU A 780 8.42 -44.05 48.35
N LYS A 781 8.30 -45.37 48.54
CA LYS A 781 8.79 -46.12 49.70
C LYS A 781 8.19 -45.66 51.05
N GLN A 782 7.04 -44.99 51.02
CA GLN A 782 6.29 -44.59 52.22
C GLN A 782 5.33 -45.72 52.62
N LEU A 783 5.90 -46.87 53.01
CA LEU A 783 5.16 -48.13 53.20
C LEU A 783 4.02 -48.01 54.22
N SER A 784 4.18 -47.18 55.25
CA SER A 784 3.13 -46.94 56.25
C SER A 784 1.87 -46.28 55.66
N LYS A 785 2.03 -45.26 54.81
CA LYS A 785 0.90 -44.62 54.12
C LYS A 785 0.33 -45.52 53.03
N ALA A 786 1.19 -46.22 52.30
CA ALA A 786 0.76 -47.19 51.31
C ALA A 786 -0.13 -48.27 51.95
N SER A 787 0.25 -48.76 53.14
CA SER A 787 -0.54 -49.69 53.94
C SER A 787 -1.93 -49.16 54.27
N GLU A 788 -2.01 -47.92 54.77
CA GLU A 788 -3.29 -47.30 55.12
C GLU A 788 -4.23 -47.22 53.91
N HIS A 789 -3.73 -46.72 52.78
CA HIS A 789 -4.53 -46.57 51.56
C HIS A 789 -4.94 -47.93 50.95
N PHE A 790 -4.03 -48.91 50.85
CA PHE A 790 -4.38 -50.24 50.33
C PHE A 790 -5.35 -50.98 51.24
N PHE A 791 -5.20 -50.88 52.56
CA PHE A 791 -6.13 -51.52 53.50
C PHE A 791 -7.52 -50.89 53.43
N ARG A 792 -7.62 -49.55 53.34
CA ARG A 792 -8.90 -48.86 53.12
C ARG A 792 -9.55 -49.26 51.80
N SER A 793 -8.79 -49.32 50.72
CA SER A 793 -9.26 -49.82 49.42
C SER A 793 -9.83 -51.24 49.54
N TYR A 794 -9.10 -52.15 50.20
CA TYR A 794 -9.54 -53.52 50.40
C TYR A 794 -10.83 -53.61 51.23
N GLU A 795 -10.94 -52.87 52.34
CA GLU A 795 -12.14 -52.83 53.17
C GLU A 795 -13.36 -52.27 52.41
N LEU A 796 -13.17 -51.24 51.59
CA LEU A 796 -14.25 -50.70 50.74
C LEU A 796 -14.72 -51.74 49.71
N LYS A 797 -13.79 -52.42 49.03
CA LYS A 797 -14.12 -53.48 48.06
C LYS A 797 -14.79 -54.67 48.71
N LYS A 798 -14.34 -55.08 49.90
CA LYS A 798 -14.97 -56.14 50.68
C LYS A 798 -16.42 -55.82 51.01
N ARG A 799 -16.70 -54.59 51.47
CA ARG A 799 -18.09 -54.11 51.70
C ARG A 799 -18.91 -54.09 50.41
N ALA A 800 -18.29 -53.71 49.29
CA ALA A 800 -18.98 -53.72 48.00
C ALA A 800 -19.32 -55.14 47.52
N LEU A 801 -18.44 -56.12 47.77
CA LEU A 801 -18.65 -57.54 47.48
C LEU A 801 -19.72 -58.18 48.36
N GLU A 802 -19.96 -57.68 49.58
CA GLU A 802 -21.11 -58.15 50.38
C GLU A 802 -22.45 -57.84 49.69
N LYS A 803 -22.51 -56.73 48.95
CA LYS A 803 -23.69 -56.35 48.15
C LYS A 803 -23.72 -57.03 46.77
N ALA A 804 -22.56 -57.28 46.17
CA ALA A 804 -22.43 -57.86 44.83
C ALA A 804 -21.37 -58.99 44.81
N PRO A 805 -21.66 -60.17 45.41
CA PRO A 805 -20.64 -61.20 45.67
C PRO A 805 -20.10 -61.93 44.44
N ASN A 806 -20.76 -61.79 43.29
CA ASN A 806 -20.37 -62.39 42.01
C ASN A 806 -20.03 -61.32 40.96
N ASP A 807 -19.83 -60.06 41.35
CA ASP A 807 -19.41 -59.02 40.41
C ASP A 807 -17.98 -59.32 39.92
N THR A 808 -17.88 -59.72 38.66
CA THR A 808 -16.63 -60.19 38.04
C THR A 808 -15.56 -59.11 38.02
N MET A 809 -15.91 -57.84 37.75
CA MET A 809 -14.93 -56.75 37.72
C MET A 809 -14.53 -56.31 39.13
N LEU A 810 -15.46 -56.34 40.08
CA LEU A 810 -15.15 -56.08 41.48
C LEU A 810 -14.27 -57.16 42.09
N LEU A 811 -14.53 -58.44 41.79
CA LEU A 811 -13.66 -59.57 42.19
C LEU A 811 -12.26 -59.41 41.59
N TYR A 812 -12.16 -59.06 40.30
CA TYR A 812 -10.88 -58.83 39.63
C TYR A 812 -10.09 -57.69 40.28
N THR A 813 -10.71 -56.53 40.46
CA THR A 813 -10.04 -55.38 41.08
C THR A 813 -9.79 -55.57 42.57
N THR A 814 -10.51 -56.46 43.26
CA THR A 814 -10.20 -56.87 44.63
C THR A 814 -8.96 -57.75 44.67
N ALA A 815 -8.84 -58.72 43.76
CA ALA A 815 -7.64 -59.53 43.61
C ALA A 815 -6.41 -58.65 43.32
N ASP A 816 -6.55 -57.64 42.46
CA ASP A 816 -5.48 -56.65 42.20
C ASP A 816 -5.04 -55.91 43.48
N THR A 817 -5.97 -55.39 44.29
CA THR A 817 -5.62 -54.74 45.57
C THR A 817 -4.96 -55.70 46.56
N ILE A 818 -5.38 -56.95 46.62
CA ILE A 818 -4.73 -57.97 47.45
C ILE A 818 -3.32 -58.25 46.95
N SER A 819 -3.09 -58.22 45.64
CA SER A 819 -1.76 -58.34 45.04
C SER A 819 -0.82 -57.21 45.53
N TRP A 820 -1.36 -56.00 45.69
CA TRP A 820 -0.64 -54.86 46.26
C TRP A 820 -0.36 -55.03 47.75
N LEU A 821 -1.31 -55.54 48.53
CA LEU A 821 -1.09 -55.90 49.94
C LEU A 821 -0.02 -57.00 50.09
N ALA A 822 -0.03 -58.01 49.22
CA ALA A 822 1.01 -59.03 49.19
C ALA A 822 2.38 -58.42 48.88
N SER A 823 2.46 -57.51 47.92
CA SER A 823 3.69 -56.81 47.54
C SER A 823 4.18 -55.87 48.65
N LEU A 824 3.25 -55.27 49.40
CA LEU A 824 3.55 -54.48 50.59
C LEU A 824 4.11 -55.33 51.72
N SER A 825 3.47 -56.46 52.04
CA SER A 825 3.98 -57.40 53.05
C SER A 825 5.36 -57.95 52.66
N PHE A 826 5.57 -58.23 51.37
CA PHE A 826 6.89 -58.62 50.86
C PHE A 826 7.94 -57.52 51.06
N ALA A 827 7.60 -56.26 50.78
CA ALA A 827 8.48 -55.12 51.00
C ALA A 827 8.75 -54.83 52.49
N LEU A 828 7.87 -55.30 53.39
CA LEU A 828 8.05 -55.28 54.84
C LEU A 828 8.76 -56.54 55.37
N GLU A 829 9.21 -57.43 54.48
CA GLU A 829 9.86 -58.71 54.77
C GLU A 829 8.99 -59.72 55.56
N ASP A 830 7.67 -59.53 55.55
CA ASP A 830 6.70 -60.50 56.10
C ASP A 830 6.24 -61.46 54.99
N PHE A 831 7.09 -62.44 54.70
CA PHE A 831 6.88 -63.40 53.61
C PHE A 831 5.70 -64.34 53.88
N GLU A 832 5.40 -64.66 55.14
CA GLU A 832 4.25 -65.49 55.51
C GLU A 832 2.94 -64.75 55.23
N GLU A 833 2.83 -63.50 55.66
CA GLU A 833 1.64 -62.69 55.41
C GLU A 833 1.47 -62.37 53.92
N SER A 834 2.58 -62.09 53.22
CA SER A 834 2.58 -61.94 51.76
C SER A 834 2.03 -63.18 51.06
N TYR A 835 2.45 -64.38 51.49
CA TYR A 835 1.97 -65.64 50.93
C TYR A 835 0.48 -65.89 51.25
N LYS A 836 0.00 -65.50 52.44
CA LYS A 836 -1.44 -65.56 52.75
C LYS A 836 -2.24 -64.69 51.79
N TYR A 837 -1.82 -63.45 51.55
CA TYR A 837 -2.51 -62.57 50.59
C TYR A 837 -2.49 -63.16 49.17
N ARG A 838 -1.36 -63.72 48.71
CA ARG A 838 -1.32 -64.44 47.41
C ARG A 838 -2.28 -65.62 47.36
N THR A 839 -2.43 -66.36 48.46
CA THR A 839 -3.38 -67.47 48.53
C THR A 839 -4.83 -66.97 48.43
N ILE A 840 -5.17 -65.87 49.08
CA ILE A 840 -6.50 -65.25 49.01
C ILE A 840 -6.78 -64.72 47.59
N GLU A 841 -5.81 -64.04 46.99
CA GLU A 841 -5.86 -63.58 45.59
C GLU A 841 -6.16 -64.76 44.65
N GLN A 842 -5.43 -65.87 44.78
CA GLN A 842 -5.65 -67.07 43.96
C GLN A 842 -7.04 -67.68 44.15
N GLN A 843 -7.57 -67.69 45.37
CA GLN A 843 -8.92 -68.19 45.63
C GLN A 843 -9.99 -67.35 44.93
N ILE A 844 -9.82 -66.02 44.92
CA ILE A 844 -10.73 -65.11 44.21
C ILE A 844 -10.65 -65.34 42.70
N ILE A 845 -9.44 -65.43 42.14
CA ILE A 845 -9.25 -65.66 40.70
C ILE A 845 -9.78 -67.04 40.29
N LYS A 846 -9.55 -68.09 41.09
CA LYS A 846 -10.09 -69.43 40.82
C LYS A 846 -11.61 -69.45 40.81
N ARG A 847 -12.26 -68.71 41.72
CA ARG A 847 -13.72 -68.55 41.70
C ARG A 847 -14.21 -67.89 40.41
N GLN A 848 -13.48 -66.92 39.86
CA GLN A 848 -13.83 -66.32 38.56
C GLN A 848 -13.60 -67.30 37.39
N LEU A 849 -12.59 -68.15 37.47
CA LEU A 849 -12.32 -69.20 36.49
C LEU A 849 -13.34 -70.35 36.54
N ASP A 850 -14.00 -70.57 37.68
CA ASP A 850 -15.12 -71.53 37.75
C ASP A 850 -16.31 -71.05 36.90
N GLU A 851 -16.50 -69.73 36.77
CA GLU A 851 -17.54 -69.12 35.94
C GLU A 851 -17.12 -68.98 34.47
N ASP A 852 -15.87 -68.58 34.20
CA ASP A 852 -15.29 -68.55 32.85
C ASP A 852 -13.93 -69.28 32.78
N PRO A 853 -13.96 -70.61 32.56
CA PRO A 853 -12.74 -71.43 32.48
C PRO A 853 -11.82 -71.11 31.29
N SER A 854 -12.32 -70.32 30.33
CA SER A 854 -11.60 -69.92 29.12
C SER A 854 -11.01 -68.51 29.19
N SER A 855 -11.26 -67.77 30.27
CA SER A 855 -10.76 -66.40 30.42
C SER A 855 -9.23 -66.37 30.41
N MET A 856 -8.64 -65.93 29.29
CA MET A 856 -7.20 -65.73 29.17
C MET A 856 -6.68 -64.73 30.20
N LEU A 857 -7.48 -63.70 30.53
CA LEU A 857 -7.14 -62.70 31.54
C LEU A 857 -7.00 -63.34 32.92
N PHE A 858 -8.01 -64.10 33.37
CA PHE A 858 -7.97 -64.74 34.69
C PHE A 858 -6.93 -65.85 34.77
N LEU A 859 -6.75 -66.62 33.69
CA LEU A 859 -5.66 -67.58 33.57
C LEU A 859 -4.28 -66.89 33.70
N GLY A 860 -4.09 -65.75 33.03
CA GLY A 860 -2.87 -64.96 33.12
C GLY A 860 -2.59 -64.46 34.54
N ASN A 861 -3.59 -63.89 35.21
CA ASN A 861 -3.46 -63.40 36.58
C ASN A 861 -3.21 -64.53 37.58
N LEU A 862 -3.87 -65.68 37.41
CA LEU A 862 -3.62 -66.86 38.24
C LEU A 862 -2.17 -67.33 38.07
N ALA A 863 -1.69 -67.43 36.83
CA ALA A 863 -0.31 -67.83 36.55
C ALA A 863 0.70 -66.85 37.17
N GLN A 864 0.44 -65.55 37.12
CA GLN A 864 1.28 -64.53 37.75
C GLN A 864 1.29 -64.64 39.28
N SER A 865 0.13 -64.82 39.90
CA SER A 865 0.03 -64.98 41.35
C SER A 865 0.70 -66.28 41.83
N LEU A 866 0.57 -67.39 41.08
CA LEU A 866 1.27 -68.65 41.36
C LEU A 866 2.79 -68.51 41.24
N TYR A 867 3.28 -67.78 40.23
CA TYR A 867 4.70 -67.48 40.09
C TYR A 867 5.23 -66.65 41.28
N ALA A 868 4.52 -65.59 41.67
CA ALA A 868 4.88 -64.78 42.84
C ALA A 868 4.87 -65.59 44.14
N ALA A 869 3.87 -66.47 44.31
CA ALA A 869 3.78 -67.39 45.44
C ALA A 869 4.92 -68.41 45.47
N ALA A 870 5.35 -68.91 44.31
CA ALA A 870 6.52 -69.79 44.21
C ALA A 870 7.80 -69.07 44.68
N GLY A 871 8.01 -67.82 44.25
CA GLY A 871 9.14 -67.00 44.72
C GLY A 871 9.15 -66.80 46.24
N LEU A 872 7.98 -66.56 46.85
CA LEU A 872 7.84 -66.47 48.31
C LEU A 872 8.20 -67.78 49.03
N GLN A 873 7.81 -68.93 48.47
CA GLN A 873 8.14 -70.23 49.05
C GLN A 873 9.63 -70.57 48.93
N VAL A 874 10.33 -70.04 47.93
CA VAL A 874 11.80 -70.11 47.88
C VAL A 874 12.43 -69.35 49.05
N GLU A 875 11.92 -68.16 49.38
CA GLU A 875 12.41 -67.39 50.53
C GLU A 875 12.09 -68.05 51.87
N LEU A 876 10.95 -68.72 51.98
CA LEU A 876 10.56 -69.54 53.13
C LEU A 876 11.26 -70.92 53.16
N ASN A 877 12.12 -71.21 52.19
CA ASN A 877 12.89 -72.45 52.05
C ASN A 877 12.02 -73.73 51.88
N ASN A 878 10.81 -73.60 51.35
CA ASN A 878 9.90 -74.72 51.03
C ASN A 878 9.98 -75.06 49.53
N ILE A 879 11.11 -75.64 49.13
CA ILE A 879 11.49 -75.87 47.73
C ILE A 879 10.49 -76.78 46.98
N ASP A 880 9.96 -77.81 47.63
CA ASP A 880 8.98 -78.72 47.00
C ASP A 880 7.68 -78.02 46.60
N LEU A 881 7.17 -77.16 47.49
CA LEU A 881 5.96 -76.39 47.22
C LEU A 881 6.22 -75.30 46.17
N ALA A 882 7.37 -74.62 46.25
CA ALA A 882 7.80 -73.66 45.23
C ALA A 882 7.85 -74.31 43.84
N SER A 883 8.37 -75.53 43.75
CA SER A 883 8.47 -76.31 42.51
C SER A 883 7.08 -76.62 41.93
N SER A 884 6.16 -77.09 42.76
CA SER A 884 4.79 -77.38 42.31
C SER A 884 4.08 -76.13 41.78
N LEU A 885 4.20 -75.00 42.49
CA LEU A 885 3.53 -73.76 42.13
C LEU A 885 4.07 -73.16 40.82
N VAL A 886 5.39 -73.19 40.62
CA VAL A 886 5.99 -72.64 39.39
C VAL A 886 5.70 -73.52 38.16
N GLU A 887 5.62 -74.85 38.31
CA GLU A 887 5.21 -75.73 37.21
C GLU A 887 3.74 -75.55 36.81
N GLU A 888 2.85 -75.29 37.78
CA GLU A 888 1.46 -74.93 37.50
C GLU A 888 1.37 -73.60 36.74
N SER A 889 2.10 -72.58 37.20
CA SER A 889 2.22 -71.29 36.51
C SER A 889 2.72 -71.43 35.06
N LYS A 890 3.80 -72.19 34.83
CA LYS A 890 4.35 -72.47 33.50
C LYS A 890 3.34 -73.15 32.58
N THR A 891 2.59 -74.11 33.10
CA THR A 891 1.59 -74.85 32.32
C THR A 891 0.51 -73.91 31.81
N ILE A 892 0.06 -72.98 32.64
CA ILE A 892 -0.93 -71.97 32.26
C ILE A 892 -0.35 -71.00 31.23
N TYR A 893 0.85 -70.45 31.46
CA TYR A 893 1.48 -69.54 30.49
C TYR A 893 1.75 -70.21 29.13
N ARG A 894 2.16 -71.47 29.12
CA ARG A 894 2.32 -72.24 27.88
C ARG A 894 1.00 -72.37 27.12
N ARG A 895 -0.11 -72.60 27.83
CA ARG A 895 -1.45 -72.60 27.22
C ARG A 895 -1.77 -71.24 26.60
N LEU A 896 -1.54 -70.15 27.33
CA LEU A 896 -1.81 -68.80 26.84
C LEU A 896 -0.98 -68.45 25.60
N LEU A 897 0.29 -68.87 25.54
CA LEU A 897 1.15 -68.66 24.36
C LEU A 897 0.70 -69.46 23.12
N LEU A 898 -0.03 -70.55 23.29
CA LEU A 898 -0.61 -71.27 22.15
C LEU A 898 -1.77 -70.50 21.53
N GLU A 899 -2.49 -69.73 22.34
CA GLU A 899 -3.64 -68.92 21.92
C GLU A 899 -3.19 -67.57 21.34
N ASP A 900 -2.20 -66.91 21.95
CA ASP A 900 -1.59 -65.68 21.44
C ASP A 900 -0.05 -65.77 21.46
N LYS A 901 0.50 -66.24 20.34
CA LYS A 901 1.94 -66.44 20.14
C LYS A 901 2.75 -65.16 20.07
N GLU A 902 2.12 -64.00 19.86
CA GLU A 902 2.85 -62.73 19.71
C GLU A 902 2.81 -61.88 20.98
N ASN A 903 2.07 -62.32 22.01
CA ASN A 903 1.97 -61.58 23.26
C ASN A 903 3.31 -61.53 24.01
N THR A 904 4.01 -60.41 23.89
CA THR A 904 5.33 -60.22 24.49
C THR A 904 5.30 -60.31 26.01
N GLN A 905 4.21 -59.88 26.67
CA GLN A 905 4.11 -59.92 28.13
C GLN A 905 3.96 -61.35 28.64
N ILE A 906 3.17 -62.17 27.94
CA ILE A 906 3.01 -63.60 28.28
C ILE A 906 4.33 -64.34 28.03
N LYS A 907 5.06 -64.00 26.96
CA LYS A 907 6.42 -64.53 26.70
C LYS A 907 7.38 -64.20 27.84
N ILE A 908 7.43 -62.93 28.26
CA ILE A 908 8.26 -62.46 29.38
C ILE A 908 7.92 -63.24 30.65
N ASN A 909 6.65 -63.34 31.00
CA ASN A 909 6.22 -64.02 32.22
C ASN A 909 6.49 -65.53 32.18
N PHE A 910 6.36 -66.16 31.00
CA PHE A 910 6.73 -67.56 30.79
C PHE A 910 8.23 -67.79 30.99
N ILE A 911 9.06 -66.93 30.42
CA ILE A 911 10.53 -66.96 30.57
C ILE A 911 10.91 -66.83 32.06
N LEU A 912 10.29 -65.91 32.80
CA LEU A 912 10.52 -65.73 34.24
C LEU A 912 10.14 -66.98 35.04
N ALA A 913 9.00 -67.58 34.74
CA ALA A 913 8.57 -68.82 35.40
C ALA A 913 9.51 -70.00 35.07
N ASN A 914 10.01 -70.09 33.84
CA ASN A 914 11.02 -71.08 33.44
C ASN A 914 12.35 -70.87 34.15
N ALA A 915 12.80 -69.62 34.28
CA ALA A 915 14.01 -69.27 35.01
C ALA A 915 13.90 -69.67 36.49
N LEU A 916 12.81 -69.31 37.17
CA LEU A 916 12.59 -69.69 38.57
C LEU A 916 12.50 -71.21 38.75
N SER A 917 11.81 -71.92 37.85
CA SER A 917 11.75 -73.40 37.85
C SER A 917 13.15 -74.02 37.76
N SER A 918 14.04 -73.46 36.93
CA SER A 918 15.44 -73.93 36.81
C SER A 918 16.26 -73.75 38.09
N THR A 919 15.94 -72.72 38.90
CA THR A 919 16.57 -72.44 40.21
C THR A 919 16.05 -73.36 41.31
N VAL A 920 14.76 -73.70 41.32
CA VAL A 920 14.16 -74.57 42.34
C VAL A 920 14.52 -76.05 42.08
N ALA A 921 14.77 -76.43 40.84
CA ALA A 921 15.05 -77.81 40.43
C ALA A 921 16.54 -78.22 40.44
N LEU A 922 17.43 -77.45 41.07
CA LEU A 922 18.91 -77.61 41.00
C LEU A 922 19.44 -79.01 41.37
N ASP A 923 18.73 -79.79 42.18
CA ASP A 923 19.11 -81.17 42.55
C ASP A 923 18.48 -82.27 41.65
N SER A 924 17.64 -81.89 40.68
CA SER A 924 16.97 -82.84 39.78
C SER A 924 17.51 -82.72 38.35
N THR A 925 18.02 -83.82 37.79
CA THR A 925 18.52 -83.92 36.40
C THR A 925 17.44 -83.75 35.32
N LYS A 926 16.23 -83.31 35.67
CA LYS A 926 15.03 -83.33 34.83
C LYS A 926 14.57 -81.96 34.32
N SER A 927 15.12 -80.85 34.80
CA SER A 927 14.78 -79.52 34.27
C SER A 927 15.63 -79.24 33.03
N ALA A 928 15.05 -79.44 31.84
CA ALA A 928 15.67 -79.03 30.59
C ALA A 928 15.33 -77.56 30.33
N ILE A 929 16.33 -76.67 30.40
CA ILE A 929 16.19 -75.30 29.92
C ILE A 929 16.06 -75.33 28.40
N GLU A 930 15.02 -74.71 27.87
CA GLU A 930 14.89 -74.51 26.42
C GLU A 930 15.80 -73.34 26.00
N GLU A 931 16.80 -73.61 25.14
CA GLU A 931 17.77 -72.59 24.69
C GLU A 931 17.06 -71.43 23.95
N ALA A 932 15.88 -71.68 23.39
CA ALA A 932 15.02 -70.67 22.79
C ALA A 932 14.62 -69.57 23.80
N ASP A 933 14.26 -69.93 25.03
CA ASP A 933 13.84 -68.97 26.05
C ASP A 933 15.00 -68.08 26.51
N VAL A 934 16.22 -68.63 26.60
CA VAL A 934 17.43 -67.88 26.93
C VAL A 934 17.75 -66.87 25.82
N ASN A 935 17.65 -67.29 24.56
CA ASN A 935 17.89 -66.40 23.41
C ASN A 935 16.83 -65.29 23.34
N GLU A 936 15.56 -65.62 23.59
CA GLU A 936 14.48 -64.64 23.60
C GLU A 936 14.66 -63.63 24.74
N ALA A 937 15.07 -64.08 25.94
CA ALA A 937 15.40 -63.19 27.05
C ALA A 937 16.53 -62.22 26.70
N MET A 938 17.59 -62.69 26.03
CA MET A 938 18.68 -61.83 25.53
C MET A 938 18.17 -60.82 24.50
N LEU A 939 17.34 -61.27 23.57
CA LEU A 939 16.79 -60.42 22.51
C LEU A 939 15.89 -59.31 23.07
N LEU A 940 15.02 -59.66 24.03
CA LEU A 940 14.16 -58.71 24.71
C LEU A 940 14.96 -57.68 25.50
N LEU A 941 16.04 -58.09 26.17
CA LEU A 941 16.92 -57.19 26.92
C LEU A 941 17.61 -56.14 26.03
N ASN A 942 18.03 -56.55 24.83
CA ASN A 942 18.65 -55.65 23.84
C ASN A 942 17.64 -54.86 22.99
N SER A 943 16.34 -55.12 23.14
CA SER A 943 15.33 -54.40 22.38
C SER A 943 15.14 -52.99 22.95
N ASN A 944 15.06 -51.98 22.06
CA ASN A 944 14.69 -50.61 22.40
C ASN A 944 13.27 -50.48 22.99
N LEU A 945 12.49 -51.57 22.95
CA LEU A 945 11.13 -51.67 23.46
C LEU A 945 11.09 -52.01 24.96
N SER A 946 12.21 -52.40 25.58
CA SER A 946 12.26 -52.80 26.98
C SER A 946 12.22 -51.60 27.93
N THR A 947 11.19 -51.53 28.78
CA THR A 947 11.14 -50.60 29.92
C THR A 947 12.15 -51.00 31.00
N GLY A 948 12.44 -50.12 31.96
CA GLY A 948 13.37 -50.41 33.06
C GLY A 948 13.02 -51.69 33.83
N ASP A 949 11.73 -51.94 34.06
CA ASP A 949 11.26 -53.16 34.74
C ASP A 949 11.47 -54.43 33.89
N ILE A 950 11.14 -54.40 32.59
CA ILE A 950 11.35 -55.56 31.70
C ILE A 950 12.85 -55.90 31.63
N ARG A 951 13.72 -54.90 31.57
CA ARG A 951 15.17 -55.14 31.61
C ARG A 951 15.60 -55.79 32.91
N ARG A 952 15.14 -55.27 34.06
CA ARG A 952 15.43 -55.86 35.37
C ARG A 952 14.99 -57.32 35.43
N ASP A 953 13.79 -57.61 34.96
CA ASP A 953 13.21 -58.94 35.02
C ASP A 953 13.96 -59.91 34.07
N MET A 954 14.30 -59.50 32.85
CA MET A 954 15.12 -60.32 31.93
C MET A 954 16.55 -60.53 32.44
N ILE A 955 17.15 -59.54 33.11
CA ILE A 955 18.44 -59.73 33.80
C ILE A 955 18.31 -60.79 34.89
N SER A 956 17.24 -60.75 35.70
CA SER A 956 16.98 -61.76 36.72
C SER A 956 16.81 -63.15 36.12
N ALA A 957 16.05 -63.28 35.04
CA ALA A 957 15.86 -64.56 34.36
C ALA A 957 17.18 -65.13 33.80
N LEU A 958 17.96 -64.31 33.08
CA LEU A 958 19.27 -64.70 32.55
C LEU A 958 20.26 -65.05 33.67
N PHE A 959 20.14 -64.41 34.83
CA PHE A 959 20.92 -64.73 36.00
C PHE A 959 20.58 -66.13 36.55
N ASP A 960 19.30 -66.43 36.72
CA ASP A 960 18.82 -67.74 37.17
C ASP A 960 19.22 -68.86 36.18
N PHE A 961 19.07 -68.63 34.86
CA PHE A 961 19.56 -69.56 33.84
C PHE A 961 21.08 -69.78 33.92
N SER A 962 21.85 -68.71 34.15
CA SER A 962 23.31 -68.82 34.32
C SER A 962 23.66 -69.67 35.54
N ARG A 963 22.98 -69.48 36.67
CA ARG A 963 23.19 -70.30 37.88
C ARG A 963 22.90 -71.78 37.62
N HIS A 964 21.83 -72.07 36.89
CA HIS A 964 21.52 -73.44 36.51
C HIS A 964 22.61 -74.04 35.61
N TYR A 965 23.05 -73.33 34.55
CA TYR A 965 24.14 -73.81 33.68
C TYR A 965 25.45 -74.06 34.43
N GLU A 966 25.75 -73.24 35.45
CA GLU A 966 26.89 -73.49 36.34
C GLU A 966 26.70 -74.81 37.11
N ALA A 967 25.54 -75.00 37.75
CA ALA A 967 25.25 -76.17 38.58
C ALA A 967 25.29 -77.49 37.79
N VAL A 968 24.81 -77.49 36.54
CA VAL A 968 24.85 -78.67 35.66
C VAL A 968 26.15 -78.81 34.86
N GLY A 969 27.12 -77.89 35.06
CA GLY A 969 28.45 -77.96 34.47
C GLY A 969 28.56 -77.55 32.99
N ASN A 970 27.52 -76.93 32.42
CA ASN A 970 27.53 -76.46 31.01
C ASN A 970 28.30 -75.12 30.89
N SER A 971 29.63 -75.23 30.80
CA SER A 971 30.53 -74.06 30.81
C SER A 971 30.36 -73.14 29.61
N THR A 972 29.98 -73.67 28.43
CA THR A 972 29.79 -72.86 27.22
C THR A 972 28.53 -71.99 27.32
N ALA A 973 27.40 -72.57 27.73
CA ALA A 973 26.16 -71.82 27.92
C ALA A 973 26.25 -70.83 29.10
N PHE A 974 26.94 -71.23 30.18
CA PHE A 974 27.26 -70.35 31.31
C PHE A 974 28.03 -69.11 30.84
N ASN A 975 29.18 -69.28 30.19
CA ASN A 975 30.01 -68.16 29.73
C ASN A 975 29.25 -67.25 28.78
N ARG A 976 28.51 -67.81 27.81
CA ARG A 976 27.71 -67.03 26.86
C ARG A 976 26.70 -66.13 27.55
N THR A 977 26.01 -66.64 28.57
CA THR A 977 24.96 -65.89 29.27
C THR A 977 25.57 -64.80 30.16
N VAL A 978 26.70 -65.09 30.81
CA VAL A 978 27.42 -64.13 31.65
C VAL A 978 28.09 -63.03 30.83
N ASP A 979 28.73 -63.36 29.71
CA ASP A 979 29.35 -62.38 28.81
C ASP A 979 28.30 -61.42 28.22
N PHE A 980 27.13 -61.96 27.87
CA PHE A 980 26.00 -61.13 27.41
C PHE A 980 25.53 -60.17 28.50
N LEU A 981 25.30 -60.65 29.72
CA LEU A 981 24.94 -59.81 30.87
C LEU A 981 25.99 -58.72 31.11
N LEU A 982 27.29 -59.04 31.04
CA LEU A 982 28.39 -58.08 31.17
C LEU A 982 28.34 -56.98 30.12
N SER A 983 28.16 -57.34 28.86
CA SER A 983 28.11 -56.36 27.76
C SER A 983 26.93 -55.41 27.88
N THR A 984 25.78 -55.90 28.35
CA THR A 984 24.55 -55.12 28.45
C THR A 984 24.63 -54.10 29.61
N ILE A 985 25.36 -54.43 30.69
CA ILE A 985 25.56 -53.55 31.85
C ILE A 985 26.25 -52.23 31.48
N ASP A 986 27.17 -52.25 30.51
CA ASP A 986 27.95 -51.08 30.08
C ASP A 986 27.17 -50.11 29.19
N GLU A 987 26.50 -50.62 28.16
CA GLU A 987 25.94 -49.76 27.13
C GLU A 987 24.70 -48.99 27.60
N HIS A 988 23.94 -49.56 28.55
CA HIS A 988 22.61 -49.06 28.91
C HIS A 988 22.51 -48.55 30.35
N ASN A 989 23.65 -48.40 31.05
CA ASN A 989 23.75 -47.85 32.41
C ASN A 989 22.83 -48.55 33.43
N ILE A 990 22.66 -49.86 33.25
CA ILE A 990 21.74 -50.73 33.97
C ILE A 990 22.03 -50.73 35.48
N TYR A 991 23.31 -50.53 35.85
CA TYR A 991 23.76 -50.45 37.26
C TYR A 991 23.10 -49.34 38.08
N ASN A 992 22.61 -48.29 37.42
CA ASN A 992 21.89 -47.17 38.07
C ASN A 992 20.38 -47.39 38.13
N GLN A 993 19.85 -48.28 37.29
CA GLN A 993 18.43 -48.63 37.25
C GLN A 993 18.08 -49.74 38.25
N LEU A 994 19.07 -50.54 38.67
CA LEU A 994 18.95 -51.50 39.77
C LEU A 994 19.10 -50.77 41.11
N ASP A 995 18.04 -50.78 41.93
CA ASP A 995 18.02 -50.09 43.22
C ASP A 995 19.22 -50.49 44.09
N SER A 996 19.72 -49.54 44.89
CA SER A 996 21.01 -49.66 45.60
C SER A 996 21.07 -50.81 46.62
N GLU A 997 19.92 -51.38 46.98
CA GLU A 997 19.76 -52.48 47.95
C GLU A 997 19.34 -53.81 47.31
N SER A 998 19.28 -53.91 45.99
CA SER A 998 18.75 -55.10 45.32
C SER A 998 19.69 -56.32 45.46
N ARG A 999 19.15 -57.42 46.00
CA ARG A 999 19.79 -58.76 46.09
C ARG A 999 20.38 -59.22 44.75
N LEU A 1000 19.69 -58.90 43.65
CA LEU A 1000 20.13 -59.06 42.26
C LEU A 1000 21.53 -58.48 41.97
N ARG A 1001 21.89 -57.35 42.57
CA ARG A 1001 23.19 -56.70 42.36
C ARG A 1001 24.33 -57.44 43.07
N ILE A 1002 24.04 -58.05 44.22
CA ILE A 1002 24.97 -58.89 45.00
C ILE A 1002 25.15 -60.24 44.30
N ASP A 1003 24.05 -60.81 43.82
CA ASP A 1003 24.02 -62.08 43.13
C ASP A 1003 24.76 -62.01 41.79
N LEU A 1004 24.53 -60.96 40.99
CA LEU A 1004 25.28 -60.64 39.78
C LEU A 1004 26.78 -60.50 40.07
N LEU A 1005 27.17 -59.76 41.11
CA LEU A 1005 28.56 -59.61 41.56
C LEU A 1005 29.22 -60.95 41.92
N SER A 1006 28.50 -61.82 42.64
CA SER A 1006 28.97 -63.15 43.04
C SER A 1006 29.27 -64.03 41.83
N LEU A 1007 28.43 -63.93 40.80
CA LEU A 1007 28.54 -64.72 39.58
C LEU A 1007 29.65 -64.17 38.66
N LEU A 1008 29.79 -62.84 38.57
CA LEU A 1008 30.91 -62.16 37.91
C LEU A 1008 32.26 -62.51 38.54
N LYS A 1009 32.31 -62.64 39.87
CA LYS A 1009 33.51 -63.08 40.59
C LYS A 1009 33.97 -64.48 40.20
N LYS A 1010 33.03 -65.40 40.04
CA LYS A 1010 33.33 -66.77 39.61
C LYS A 1010 33.75 -66.82 38.15
N HIS A 1011 33.11 -66.05 37.27
CA HIS A 1011 33.50 -65.97 35.85
C HIS A 1011 34.90 -65.38 35.65
N ALA A 1012 35.23 -64.28 36.33
CA ALA A 1012 36.55 -63.63 36.29
C ALA A 1012 37.70 -64.51 36.83
N SER A 1013 37.38 -65.62 37.49
CA SER A 1013 38.36 -66.61 37.92
C SER A 1013 38.71 -67.65 36.85
N LYS A 1014 37.95 -67.75 35.76
CA LYS A 1014 38.04 -68.83 34.75
C LYS A 1014 38.42 -68.37 33.32
N VAL A 1015 38.36 -67.08 32.99
CA VAL A 1015 38.70 -66.55 31.65
C VAL A 1015 39.74 -65.42 31.78
N ASP A 1016 40.74 -65.39 30.88
CA ASP A 1016 41.84 -64.41 30.81
C ASP A 1016 41.37 -63.05 30.24
N PHE A 1017 40.22 -62.58 30.75
CA PHE A 1017 39.59 -61.32 30.37
C PHE A 1017 40.04 -60.21 31.32
N ASP A 1018 40.13 -58.97 30.83
CA ASP A 1018 40.77 -57.84 31.51
C ASP A 1018 40.15 -57.54 32.88
N ARG A 1019 40.76 -58.09 33.94
CA ARG A 1019 40.36 -57.87 35.34
C ARG A 1019 40.31 -56.37 35.67
N SER A 1020 41.12 -55.55 35.00
CA SER A 1020 41.13 -54.10 35.18
C SER A 1020 39.80 -53.49 34.75
N LEU A 1021 39.28 -53.89 33.59
CA LEU A 1021 38.04 -53.35 33.02
C LEU A 1021 36.82 -53.68 33.89
N ILE A 1022 36.72 -54.93 34.37
CA ILE A 1022 35.65 -55.34 35.29
C ILE A 1022 35.74 -54.55 36.60
N CYS A 1023 36.95 -54.37 37.12
CA CYS A 1023 37.17 -53.66 38.37
C CYS A 1023 36.93 -52.15 38.31
N GLU A 1024 37.31 -51.55 37.20
CA GLU A 1024 37.05 -50.14 36.92
C GLU A 1024 35.55 -49.89 36.82
N LYS A 1025 34.82 -50.77 36.13
CA LYS A 1025 33.36 -50.71 35.99
C LYS A 1025 32.61 -50.97 37.30
N LEU A 1026 33.05 -51.94 38.09
CA LEU A 1026 32.50 -52.22 39.43
C LEU A 1026 32.77 -51.07 40.42
N LYS A 1027 33.92 -50.40 40.34
CA LYS A 1027 34.24 -49.20 41.14
C LYS A 1027 33.43 -47.98 40.72
N ALA A 1028 33.24 -47.77 39.42
CA ALA A 1028 32.41 -46.68 38.90
C ALA A 1028 30.94 -46.81 39.35
N ALA A 1029 30.40 -48.04 39.33
CA ALA A 1029 29.05 -48.32 39.82
C ALA A 1029 28.90 -48.09 41.34
N LEU A 1030 29.98 -48.23 42.11
CA LEU A 1030 30.05 -48.00 43.56
C LEU A 1030 29.99 -46.52 43.95
N GLU A 1031 30.54 -45.65 43.09
CA GLU A 1031 30.56 -44.22 43.32
C GLU A 1031 29.19 -43.58 43.19
N GLN A 1032 28.22 -44.25 42.55
CA GLN A 1032 26.88 -43.70 42.32
C GLN A 1032 25.83 -44.07 43.39
N GLN A 1033 26.18 -44.88 44.41
CA GLN A 1033 25.24 -45.28 45.48
C GLN A 1033 25.11 -44.27 46.64
N LYS A 1034 23.91 -44.14 47.23
CA LYS A 1034 23.67 -43.40 48.48
C LYS A 1034 24.26 -44.14 49.70
N LYS A 1035 24.58 -43.36 50.74
CA LYS A 1035 25.63 -43.66 51.75
C LYS A 1035 25.52 -44.97 52.54
N VAL A 1036 24.34 -45.57 52.74
CA VAL A 1036 24.17 -46.59 53.80
C VAL A 1036 24.61 -48.00 53.36
N ASN A 1037 24.38 -48.42 52.11
CA ASN A 1037 24.82 -49.74 51.62
C ASN A 1037 26.19 -49.76 50.89
N ARG A 1038 26.82 -48.58 50.78
CA ARG A 1038 28.12 -48.38 50.13
C ARG A 1038 29.27 -49.16 50.80
N TYR A 1039 29.15 -49.53 52.07
CA TYR A 1039 30.28 -50.10 52.83
C TYR A 1039 30.47 -51.60 52.60
N ILE A 1040 29.39 -52.38 52.57
CA ILE A 1040 29.44 -53.83 52.29
C ILE A 1040 29.86 -54.01 50.83
N PHE A 1041 29.14 -53.38 49.90
CA PHE A 1041 29.41 -53.46 48.47
C PHE A 1041 30.85 -53.00 48.10
N ARG A 1042 31.38 -51.97 48.76
CA ARG A 1042 32.78 -51.52 48.56
C ARG A 1042 33.80 -52.52 49.07
N ARG A 1043 33.48 -53.25 50.15
CA ARG A 1043 34.36 -54.28 50.70
C ARG A 1043 34.43 -55.49 49.77
N GLU A 1044 33.29 -55.96 49.24
CA GLU A 1044 33.25 -57.05 48.26
C GLU A 1044 33.98 -56.68 46.96
N VAL A 1045 33.73 -55.51 46.37
CA VAL A 1045 34.39 -55.07 45.12
C VAL A 1045 35.87 -54.82 45.31
N ASN A 1046 36.30 -54.17 46.40
CA ASN A 1046 37.72 -53.97 46.65
C ASN A 1046 38.47 -55.30 46.84
N ARG A 1047 37.83 -56.31 47.43
CA ARG A 1047 38.39 -57.66 47.61
C ARG A 1047 38.42 -58.48 46.31
N LEU A 1048 37.59 -58.13 45.35
CA LEU A 1048 37.53 -58.70 44.00
C LEU A 1048 38.60 -58.10 43.08
N CYS A 1049 38.92 -56.82 43.30
CA CYS A 1049 39.86 -56.04 42.51
C CYS A 1049 41.29 -56.01 43.05
N SER A 1050 41.47 -56.42 44.30
CA SER A 1050 42.75 -56.86 44.85
C SER A 1050 42.98 -58.32 44.50
#